data_AF-B8J0L7-F1
#
_entry.id   AF-B8J0L7-F1
#
_cell.length_a   1.000
_cell.length_b   1.000
_cell.length_c   1.000
_cell.angle_alpha   90.00
_cell.angle_beta   90.00
_cell.angle_gamma   90.00
#
_symmetry.space_group_name_H-M   'P 1'
#
loop_
_entity.id
_entity.type
_entity.pdbx_description
1 polymer ?
#
loop_
_entity_poly.entity_id
_entity_poly.type
_entity_poly.pdbx_seq_one_letter_code
_entity_poly.pdbx_strand_id
1 'polypeptide(L)'
;MAPVIVAKDLYKCYAGFSPVLRGVNIEVEPGEMVAIMGPSGCGKSTMLHVLGMLHAPDSGFLEILGKDVLHLDREQTAAFRRGTMGFVMQSSNLFDHSTVFENVEFPLIYERVPPQERWERVIRALELVRLSARVHYRSNRLSGGEQQRVAIARAMVNSPRILLADEPTGALDAKTSRLIMDNFRNLCHTGGVAMVMVTHDPKMAEFCDSVYTLEDGILHCRKREVPRISVQETYNLLSGAKPVVRGALVAERFPEASGQCLMTEAHHMHASGLLSRIYAIRDNGLLGSPEGYALPLAVRRIGAWRTFGAYLAMFRHMRGASANLWSLWRTLPGRGRWGHWLWDHLRSFGSGALLARWGLEENIEIFYAAGAHGPATASWVASRLLDVPYAFAVRSHDLANPGLNWAAKVNDAVFVRCDTEASRQAMRELMPDVPEHKFVVLRDPLTLTPPDDDAEQAPAGNDAAVELNILAVGTISRRKGYDTLLRACAVLKSKGIDFTLRIVGHGPERLRLRWLAWRLGLRGNVLFPGRVPHENMPDFYSKAHVFVAPGRKTRHGDMDGLPSALVEALAFGLAVVVSDLPGQTEAVTDGCNGRVVAQNNADVLAGVLEELASNPAERRRLGDAARRDLPAFLDEEGVEARMSTFFKKACRKL
;
A
#
# COMPACT_ATOMS: atom_id res chain seq x y z
N MET A 1 -2.09 21.92 30.92
CA MET A 1 -2.33 20.55 31.39
C MET A 1 -1.32 20.29 32.51
N ALA A 2 -1.42 19.18 33.25
CA ALA A 2 -0.32 18.80 34.13
C ALA A 2 0.84 18.23 33.27
N PRO A 3 2.11 18.50 33.61
CA PRO A 3 3.25 17.90 32.92
C PRO A 3 3.19 16.37 32.96
N VAL A 4 3.66 15.71 31.91
CA VAL A 4 3.76 14.24 31.86
C VAL A 4 5.00 13.72 32.57
N ILE A 5 6.05 14.52 32.70
CA ILE A 5 7.26 14.21 33.45
C ILE A 5 7.57 15.43 34.32
N VAL A 6 7.76 15.19 35.61
CA VAL A 6 8.24 16.18 36.57
C VAL A 6 9.41 15.57 37.33
N ALA A 7 10.60 16.07 37.06
CA ALA A 7 11.82 15.69 37.77
C ALA A 7 12.33 16.89 38.57
N LYS A 8 12.52 16.70 39.88
CA LYS A 8 13.01 17.73 40.78
C LYS A 8 14.23 17.25 41.55
N ASP A 9 15.25 18.11 41.58
CA ASP A 9 16.50 17.90 42.30
C ASP A 9 17.09 16.49 42.12
N LEU A 10 17.09 15.97 40.88
CA LEU A 10 17.60 14.63 40.60
C LEU A 10 19.13 14.59 40.72
N TYR A 11 19.62 13.63 41.52
CA TYR A 11 21.04 13.31 41.65
C TYR A 11 21.33 11.89 41.19
N LYS A 12 22.46 11.73 40.49
CA LYS A 12 22.97 10.41 40.11
C LYS A 12 24.49 10.38 40.10
N CYS A 13 25.06 9.38 40.75
CA CYS A 13 26.48 9.08 40.82
C CYS A 13 26.67 7.57 40.59
N TYR A 14 27.72 7.20 39.86
CA TYR A 14 28.16 5.81 39.76
C TYR A 14 29.42 5.63 40.59
N ALA A 15 29.62 4.42 41.13
CA ALA A 15 30.79 4.12 41.94
C ALA A 15 32.08 4.39 41.16
N GLY A 16 32.99 5.17 41.74
CA GLY A 16 34.27 5.54 41.12
C GLY A 16 34.20 6.70 40.12
N PHE A 17 33.06 7.36 39.97
CA PHE A 17 32.89 8.52 39.08
C PHE A 17 32.42 9.76 39.84
N SER A 18 32.66 10.95 39.28
CA SER A 18 32.03 12.18 39.78
C SER A 18 30.51 12.14 39.56
N PRO A 19 29.70 12.86 40.37
CA PRO A 19 28.25 12.92 40.17
C PRO A 19 27.90 13.38 38.75
N VAL A 20 27.12 12.54 38.07
CA VAL A 20 26.70 12.67 36.68
C VAL A 20 25.48 13.58 36.55
N LEU A 21 24.56 13.54 37.52
CA LEU A 21 23.44 14.49 37.64
C LEU A 21 23.52 15.16 39.02
N ARG A 22 23.37 16.49 39.05
CA ARG A 22 23.58 17.33 40.24
C ARG A 22 22.39 18.27 40.46
N GLY A 23 21.30 17.76 41.02
CA GLY A 23 20.11 18.56 41.31
C GLY A 23 19.38 18.98 40.05
N VAL A 24 19.24 18.05 39.10
CA VAL A 24 18.64 18.34 37.80
C VAL A 24 17.13 18.50 37.94
N ASN A 25 16.60 19.57 37.35
CA ASN A 25 15.19 19.90 37.32
C ASN A 25 14.70 19.96 35.87
N ILE A 26 13.64 19.23 35.53
CA ILE A 26 13.02 19.26 34.20
C ILE A 26 11.53 18.94 34.30
N GLU A 27 10.73 19.66 33.53
CA GLU A 27 9.32 19.40 33.31
C GLU A 27 9.08 19.21 31.82
N VAL A 28 8.27 18.21 31.48
CA VAL A 28 7.90 17.92 30.08
C VAL A 28 6.39 17.86 29.99
N GLU A 29 5.81 18.66 29.11
CA GLU A 29 4.38 18.78 28.88
C GLU A 29 3.89 17.75 27.86
N PRO A 30 2.59 17.40 27.87
CA PRO A 30 2.00 16.57 26.83
C PRO A 30 2.28 17.14 25.43
N GLY A 31 2.78 16.28 24.53
CA GLY A 31 3.13 16.63 23.15
C GLY A 31 4.25 17.64 22.99
N GLU A 32 5.01 17.94 24.04
CA GLU A 32 6.24 18.73 23.95
C GLU A 32 7.39 17.85 23.45
N MET A 33 8.18 18.38 22.51
CA MET A 33 9.41 17.77 22.05
C MET A 33 10.62 18.47 22.69
N VAL A 34 11.37 17.74 23.52
CA VAL A 34 12.47 18.28 24.32
C VAL A 34 13.81 17.70 23.87
N ALA A 35 14.78 18.55 23.55
CA ALA A 35 16.16 18.17 23.32
C ALA A 35 17.03 18.38 24.56
N ILE A 36 17.86 17.39 24.90
CA ILE A 36 18.94 17.50 25.88
C ILE A 36 20.27 17.41 25.12
N MET A 37 20.98 18.52 25.05
CA MET A 37 22.27 18.67 24.41
C MET A 37 23.41 18.72 25.43
N GLY A 38 24.65 18.60 24.96
CA GLY A 38 25.84 18.71 25.79
C GLY A 38 26.99 17.85 25.29
N PRO A 39 28.22 18.04 25.80
CA PRO A 39 29.40 17.30 25.38
C PRO A 39 29.27 15.78 25.56
N SER A 40 30.06 15.00 24.83
CA SER A 40 30.13 13.55 25.05
C SER A 40 30.58 13.24 26.48
N GLY A 41 29.91 12.29 27.13
CA GLY A 41 30.22 11.89 28.51
C GLY A 41 29.64 12.78 29.62
N CYS A 42 28.92 13.87 29.32
CA CYS A 42 28.36 14.75 30.38
C CYS A 42 27.15 14.19 31.13
N GLY A 43 26.65 13.00 30.76
CA GLY A 43 25.54 12.33 31.46
C GLY A 43 24.19 12.32 30.74
N LYS A 44 24.11 12.76 29.48
CA LYS A 44 22.83 12.85 28.72
C LYS A 44 22.06 11.52 28.66
N SER A 45 22.72 10.44 28.27
CA SER A 45 22.11 9.10 28.25
C SER A 45 21.73 8.63 29.66
N THR A 46 22.50 9.01 30.69
CA THR A 46 22.11 8.74 32.09
C THR A 46 20.84 9.50 32.47
N MET A 47 20.71 10.78 32.11
CA MET A 47 19.50 11.56 32.32
C MET A 47 18.31 10.90 31.63
N LEU A 48 18.45 10.54 30.35
CA LEU A 48 17.41 9.87 29.58
C LEU A 48 17.00 8.51 30.21
N HIS A 49 17.97 7.72 30.66
CA HIS A 49 17.73 6.44 31.32
C HIS A 49 17.05 6.58 32.68
N VAL A 50 17.35 7.64 33.44
CA VAL A 50 16.66 7.94 34.72
C VAL A 50 15.21 8.35 34.45
N LEU A 51 14.97 9.26 33.49
CA LEU A 51 13.61 9.63 33.07
C LEU A 51 12.81 8.44 32.54
N GLY A 52 13.48 7.48 31.90
CA GLY A 52 12.89 6.22 31.42
C GLY A 52 12.79 5.10 32.45
N MET A 53 13.12 5.37 33.71
CA MET A 53 13.10 4.36 34.79
C MET A 53 13.95 3.11 34.47
N LEU A 54 14.98 3.24 33.65
CA LEU A 54 15.97 2.18 33.42
C LEU A 54 16.99 2.15 34.55
N HIS A 55 17.39 3.32 35.04
CA HIS A 55 18.21 3.51 36.22
C HIS A 55 17.42 4.29 37.28
N ALA A 56 17.57 3.92 38.56
CA ALA A 56 17.06 4.74 39.66
C ALA A 56 18.01 5.93 39.91
N PRO A 57 17.48 7.15 40.18
CA PRO A 57 18.28 8.22 40.75
C PRO A 57 18.74 7.83 42.17
N ASP A 58 19.78 8.49 42.68
CA ASP A 58 20.24 8.26 44.06
C ASP A 58 19.44 9.12 45.05
N SER A 59 18.95 10.29 44.61
CA SER A 59 18.01 11.13 45.35
C SER A 59 17.24 12.06 44.41
N GLY A 60 16.23 12.74 44.95
CA GLY A 60 15.35 13.67 44.24
C GLY A 60 13.92 13.13 44.11
N PHE A 61 13.14 13.74 43.24
CA PHE A 61 11.75 13.39 42.99
C PHE A 61 11.50 13.18 41.50
N LEU A 62 10.77 12.12 41.16
CA LEU A 62 10.39 11.82 39.78
C LEU A 62 8.94 11.38 39.73
N GLU A 63 8.10 12.21 39.12
CA GLU A 63 6.70 11.92 38.81
C GLU A 63 6.52 11.78 37.30
N ILE A 64 5.82 10.73 36.90
CA ILE A 64 5.51 10.46 35.49
C ILE A 64 4.02 10.17 35.37
N LEU A 65 3.34 10.90 34.48
CA LEU A 65 1.89 10.82 34.27
C LEU A 65 1.08 10.96 35.58
N GLY A 66 1.50 11.89 36.46
CA GLY A 66 0.85 12.14 37.75
C GLY A 66 1.11 11.10 38.83
N LYS A 67 2.08 10.19 38.62
CA LYS A 67 2.43 9.12 39.55
C LYS A 67 3.89 9.23 39.98
N ASP A 68 4.14 9.23 41.29
CA ASP A 68 5.50 9.07 41.83
C ASP A 68 6.01 7.66 41.48
N VAL A 69 7.01 7.61 40.61
CA VAL A 69 7.51 6.34 40.06
C VAL A 69 8.65 5.73 40.88
N LEU A 70 9.24 6.47 41.82
CA LEU A 70 10.35 5.97 42.64
C LEU A 70 9.88 5.00 43.73
N HIS A 71 8.58 5.00 44.04
CA HIS A 71 7.96 4.06 44.96
C HIS A 71 7.49 2.74 44.32
N LEU A 72 7.67 2.58 43.01
CA LEU A 72 7.27 1.37 42.31
C LEU A 72 8.28 0.25 42.51
N ASP A 73 7.77 -0.96 42.78
CA ASP A 73 8.62 -2.15 42.73
C ASP A 73 9.04 -2.47 41.29
N ARG A 74 9.86 -3.52 41.13
CA ARG A 74 10.41 -3.91 39.83
C ARG A 74 9.34 -4.35 38.83
N GLU A 75 8.30 -5.05 39.27
CA GLU A 75 7.24 -5.55 38.39
C GLU A 75 6.30 -4.42 37.96
N GLN A 76 5.94 -3.54 38.90
CA GLN A 76 5.15 -2.35 38.68
C GLN A 76 5.87 -1.38 37.74
N THR A 77 7.17 -1.18 37.94
CA THR A 77 8.04 -0.39 37.06
C THR A 77 8.05 -0.95 35.64
N ALA A 78 8.22 -2.27 35.48
CA ALA A 78 8.19 -2.89 34.17
C ALA A 78 6.80 -2.80 33.50
N ALA A 79 5.72 -2.97 34.26
CA ALA A 79 4.35 -2.83 33.79
C ALA A 79 4.03 -1.39 33.36
N PHE A 80 4.49 -0.40 34.13
CA PHE A 80 4.33 1.01 33.83
C PHE A 80 5.00 1.35 32.50
N ARG A 81 6.27 0.96 32.31
CA ARG A 81 7.01 1.22 31.06
C ARG A 81 6.33 0.60 29.83
N ARG A 82 5.90 -0.67 29.91
CA ARG A 82 5.38 -1.43 28.75
C ARG A 82 4.27 -0.71 27.99
N GLY A 83 3.33 -0.08 28.72
CA GLY A 83 2.15 0.57 28.14
C GLY A 83 2.23 2.11 28.07
N THR A 84 3.34 2.73 28.48
CA THR A 84 3.44 4.21 28.53
C THR A 84 4.66 4.78 27.83
N MET A 85 5.76 4.03 27.71
CA MET A 85 7.05 4.53 27.24
C MET A 85 7.57 3.77 26.02
N GLY A 86 8.00 4.52 25.01
CA GLY A 86 8.78 4.03 23.87
C GLY A 86 10.25 4.41 24.02
N PHE A 87 11.16 3.52 23.61
CA PHE A 87 12.61 3.77 23.67
C PHE A 87 13.25 3.60 22.29
N VAL A 88 13.93 4.64 21.83
CA VAL A 88 14.82 4.60 20.66
C VAL A 88 16.24 4.73 21.18
N MET A 89 17.06 3.69 21.00
CA MET A 89 18.46 3.69 21.42
C MET A 89 19.37 4.13 20.28
N GLN A 90 20.59 4.56 20.63
CA GLN A 90 21.62 4.95 19.66
C GLN A 90 21.98 3.79 18.72
N SER A 91 22.06 2.56 19.25
CA SER A 91 22.12 1.34 18.45
C SER A 91 20.71 0.76 18.26
N SER A 92 20.43 0.26 17.06
CA SER A 92 19.11 -0.27 16.69
C SER A 92 18.67 -1.47 17.56
N ASN A 93 19.63 -2.24 18.10
CA ASN A 93 19.42 -3.41 18.97
C ASN A 93 18.32 -4.33 18.43
N LEU A 94 18.36 -4.59 17.12
CA LEU A 94 17.43 -5.52 16.48
C LEU A 94 17.89 -6.96 16.73
N PHE A 95 16.95 -7.89 16.70
CA PHE A 95 17.26 -9.32 16.67
C PHE A 95 17.73 -9.67 15.25
N ASP A 96 19.02 -9.96 15.07
CA ASP A 96 19.72 -10.08 13.78
C ASP A 96 19.17 -11.14 12.81
N HIS A 97 18.47 -12.14 13.32
CA HIS A 97 17.92 -13.23 12.50
C HIS A 97 16.40 -13.19 12.35
N SER A 98 15.76 -12.24 13.03
CA SER A 98 14.33 -12.01 12.93
C SER A 98 14.00 -11.09 11.77
N THR A 99 12.78 -11.20 11.28
CA THR A 99 12.22 -10.29 10.29
C THR A 99 11.98 -8.91 10.88
N VAL A 100 11.81 -7.90 10.02
CA VAL A 100 11.35 -6.56 10.40
C VAL A 100 10.05 -6.65 11.18
N PHE A 101 9.10 -7.47 10.69
CA PHE A 101 7.85 -7.75 11.38
C PHE A 101 8.06 -8.20 12.82
N GLU A 102 8.83 -9.28 13.02
CA GLU A 102 9.06 -9.87 14.35
C GLU A 102 9.77 -8.89 15.31
N ASN A 103 10.68 -8.07 14.80
CA ASN A 103 11.33 -7.03 15.59
C ASN A 103 10.33 -6.00 16.13
N VAL A 104 9.42 -5.53 15.28
CA VAL A 104 8.41 -4.54 15.65
C VAL A 104 7.25 -5.16 16.44
N GLU A 105 6.91 -6.43 16.19
CA GLU A 105 5.85 -7.16 16.89
C GLU A 105 6.18 -7.44 18.35
N PHE A 106 7.48 -7.57 18.68
CA PHE A 106 7.95 -8.05 19.98
C PHE A 106 7.28 -7.38 21.20
N PRO A 107 7.16 -6.03 21.30
CA PRO A 107 6.49 -5.38 22.43
C PRO A 107 5.01 -5.78 22.58
N LEU A 108 4.31 -5.98 21.46
CA LEU A 108 2.89 -6.32 21.44
C LEU A 108 2.61 -7.75 21.96
N ILE A 109 3.59 -8.65 21.84
CA ILE A 109 3.50 -10.01 22.40
C ILE A 109 3.43 -9.93 23.93
N TYR A 110 4.25 -9.07 24.55
CA TYR A 110 4.25 -8.88 26.00
C TYR A 110 2.98 -8.18 26.51
N GLU A 111 2.36 -7.34 25.69
CA GLU A 111 1.05 -6.76 25.97
C GLU A 111 -0.12 -7.72 25.70
N ARG A 112 0.16 -8.94 25.23
CA ARG A 112 -0.85 -9.96 24.90
C ARG A 112 -1.86 -9.48 23.84
N VAL A 113 -1.44 -8.58 22.95
CA VAL A 113 -2.27 -8.11 21.84
C VAL A 113 -2.56 -9.30 20.90
N PRO A 114 -3.81 -9.51 20.45
CA PRO A 114 -4.16 -10.61 19.54
C PRO A 114 -3.33 -10.57 18.24
N PRO A 115 -2.87 -11.73 17.71
CA PRO A 115 -1.97 -11.78 16.54
C PRO A 115 -2.43 -10.95 15.34
N GLN A 116 -3.74 -10.88 15.13
CA GLN A 116 -4.33 -10.13 14.03
C GLN A 116 -4.15 -8.62 14.20
N GLU A 117 -4.44 -8.09 15.39
CA GLU A 117 -4.23 -6.68 15.71
C GLU A 117 -2.75 -6.31 15.69
N ARG A 118 -1.88 -7.26 16.05
CA ARG A 118 -0.43 -7.03 15.98
C ARG A 118 0.05 -6.77 14.56
N TRP A 119 -0.47 -7.51 13.58
CA TRP A 119 -0.14 -7.26 12.18
C TRP A 119 -0.46 -5.82 11.77
N GLU A 120 -1.68 -5.37 12.05
CA GLU A 120 -2.13 -4.04 11.64
C GLU A 120 -1.31 -2.93 12.33
N ARG A 121 -1.03 -3.06 13.63
CA ARG A 121 -0.21 -2.08 14.38
C ARG A 121 1.24 -2.04 13.89
N VAL A 122 1.85 -3.20 13.63
CA VAL A 122 3.22 -3.29 13.10
C VAL A 122 3.31 -2.63 11.73
N ILE A 123 2.35 -2.89 10.85
CA ILE A 123 2.35 -2.31 9.50
C ILE A 123 2.21 -0.80 9.57
N ARG A 124 1.25 -0.28 10.36
CA ARG A 124 1.10 1.16 10.57
C ARG A 124 2.37 1.80 11.15
N ALA A 125 3.01 1.15 12.11
CA ALA A 125 4.27 1.64 12.67
C ALA A 125 5.40 1.68 11.62
N LEU A 126 5.45 0.69 10.72
CA LEU A 126 6.41 0.63 9.62
C LEU A 126 6.12 1.63 8.49
N GLU A 127 4.85 1.98 8.26
CA GLU A 127 4.45 3.01 7.30
C GLU A 127 4.96 4.39 7.71
N LEU A 128 4.85 4.73 9.00
CA LEU A 128 5.37 5.98 9.58
C LEU A 128 6.88 6.18 9.34
N VAL A 129 7.63 5.08 9.20
CA VAL A 129 9.08 5.11 8.93
C VAL A 129 9.43 4.65 7.51
N ARG A 130 8.44 4.57 6.61
CA ARG A 130 8.61 4.17 5.20
C ARG A 130 9.36 2.84 5.01
N LEU A 131 9.10 1.86 5.88
CA LEU A 131 9.69 0.51 5.83
C LEU A 131 8.65 -0.61 5.69
N SER A 132 7.40 -0.26 5.43
CA SER A 132 6.31 -1.22 5.29
C SER A 132 6.63 -2.28 4.21
N ALA A 133 7.17 -1.87 3.05
CA ALA A 133 7.62 -2.79 1.99
C ALA A 133 8.70 -3.81 2.47
N ARG A 134 9.42 -3.53 3.55
CA ARG A 134 10.47 -4.41 4.07
C ARG A 134 10.03 -5.31 5.22
N VAL A 135 8.73 -5.38 5.50
CA VAL A 135 8.17 -6.13 6.63
C VAL A 135 8.66 -7.59 6.74
N HIS A 136 8.91 -8.26 5.61
CA HIS A 136 9.40 -9.65 5.57
C HIS A 136 10.91 -9.81 5.45
N TYR A 137 11.67 -8.71 5.32
CA TYR A 137 13.12 -8.76 5.27
C TYR A 137 13.69 -9.13 6.63
N ARG A 138 14.80 -9.87 6.64
CA ARG A 138 15.58 -10.08 7.88
C ARG A 138 16.34 -8.81 8.22
N SER A 139 16.40 -8.47 9.50
CA SER A 139 17.07 -7.27 10.02
C SER A 139 18.54 -7.17 9.58
N ASN A 140 19.27 -8.29 9.53
CA ASN A 140 20.66 -8.34 9.06
C ASN A 140 20.86 -8.05 7.56
N ARG A 141 19.78 -7.90 6.78
CA ARG A 141 19.83 -7.48 5.36
C ARG A 141 19.54 -5.99 5.17
N LEU A 142 19.24 -5.28 6.25
CA LEU A 142 18.93 -3.86 6.22
C LEU A 142 20.21 -3.02 6.38
N SER A 143 20.23 -1.85 5.76
CA SER A 143 21.25 -0.84 6.04
C SER A 143 21.15 -0.35 7.48
N GLY A 144 22.21 0.24 8.05
CA GLY A 144 22.18 0.77 9.41
C GLY A 144 21.05 1.77 9.65
N GLY A 145 20.78 2.65 8.67
CA GLY A 145 19.67 3.60 8.75
C GLY A 145 18.29 2.94 8.66
N GLU A 146 18.14 1.88 7.88
CA GLU A 146 16.91 1.08 7.86
C GLU A 146 16.70 0.37 9.20
N GLN A 147 17.75 -0.20 9.78
CA GLN A 147 17.65 -0.81 11.11
C GLN A 147 17.21 0.20 12.17
N GLN A 148 17.73 1.43 12.10
CA GLN A 148 17.32 2.50 13.02
C GLN A 148 15.85 2.86 12.85
N ARG A 149 15.35 2.94 11.61
CA ARG A 149 13.92 3.15 11.33
C ARG A 149 13.05 2.01 11.87
N VAL A 150 13.50 0.75 11.80
CA VAL A 150 12.81 -0.39 12.45
C VAL A 150 12.78 -0.21 13.97
N ALA A 151 13.86 0.26 14.59
CA ALA A 151 13.90 0.51 16.03
C ALA A 151 12.90 1.61 16.44
N ILE A 152 12.77 2.66 15.63
CA ILE A 152 11.76 3.71 15.80
C ILE A 152 10.34 3.12 15.72
N ALA A 153 10.03 2.34 14.68
CA ALA A 153 8.74 1.67 14.56
C ALA A 153 8.42 0.77 15.76
N ARG A 154 9.40 0.01 16.25
CA ARG A 154 9.29 -0.84 17.45
C ARG A 154 9.00 0.00 18.71
N ALA A 155 9.61 1.16 18.86
CA ALA A 155 9.36 2.06 19.99
C ALA A 155 7.94 2.63 19.97
N MET A 156 7.38 2.83 18.78
CA MET A 156 6.08 3.45 18.58
C MET A 156 4.90 2.46 18.59
N VAL A 157 5.16 1.16 18.38
CA VAL A 157 4.11 0.13 18.12
C VAL A 157 3.03 0.00 19.21
N ASN A 158 3.36 0.33 20.46
CA ASN A 158 2.42 0.32 21.60
C ASN A 158 1.67 1.65 21.78
N SER A 159 1.86 2.62 20.87
CA SER A 159 1.32 3.98 20.99
C SER A 159 1.68 4.63 22.32
N PRO A 160 2.98 4.81 22.61
CA PRO A 160 3.43 5.31 23.91
C PRO A 160 2.97 6.75 24.15
N ARG A 161 2.83 7.12 25.43
CA ARG A 161 2.57 8.50 25.87
C ARG A 161 3.83 9.34 25.95
N ILE A 162 4.97 8.67 26.15
CA ILE A 162 6.29 9.26 26.28
C ILE A 162 7.26 8.52 25.35
N LEU A 163 7.99 9.25 24.52
CA LEU A 163 9.06 8.72 23.69
C LEU A 163 10.42 9.21 24.19
N LEU A 164 11.32 8.29 24.51
CA LEU A 164 12.67 8.58 24.95
C LEU A 164 13.66 8.14 23.89
N ALA A 165 14.47 9.06 23.38
CA ALA A 165 15.30 8.82 22.22
C ALA A 165 16.76 9.23 22.45
N ASP A 166 17.69 8.28 22.37
CA ASP A 166 19.12 8.56 22.43
C ASP A 166 19.70 8.60 21.01
N GLU A 167 20.03 9.80 20.52
CA GLU A 167 20.53 10.04 19.17
C GLU A 167 19.72 9.33 18.05
N PRO A 168 18.39 9.53 17.98
CA PRO A 168 17.49 8.73 17.14
C PRO A 168 17.83 8.78 15.65
N THR A 169 18.50 9.84 15.20
CA THR A 169 18.85 10.10 13.79
C THR A 169 20.35 9.98 13.49
N GLY A 170 21.19 9.62 14.46
CA GLY A 170 22.66 9.61 14.29
C GLY A 170 23.19 8.66 13.22
N ALA A 171 22.42 7.62 12.87
CA ALA A 171 22.76 6.64 11.82
C ALA A 171 22.05 6.89 10.48
N LEU A 172 21.37 8.03 10.31
CA LEU A 172 20.55 8.36 9.14
C LEU A 172 21.20 9.43 8.25
N ASP A 173 20.92 9.39 6.94
CA ASP A 173 21.28 10.47 6.03
C ASP A 173 20.43 11.74 6.31
N ALA A 174 20.92 12.91 5.90
CA ALA A 174 20.28 14.18 6.21
C ALA A 174 18.82 14.31 5.73
N LYS A 175 18.47 13.72 4.57
CA LYS A 175 17.09 13.78 4.04
C LYS A 175 16.18 12.90 4.89
N THR A 176 16.63 11.69 5.23
CA THR A 176 15.90 10.78 6.12
C THR A 176 15.78 11.33 7.53
N SER A 177 16.83 11.92 8.10
CA SER A 177 16.79 12.52 9.45
C SER A 177 15.71 13.58 9.57
N ARG A 178 15.64 14.52 8.61
CA ARG A 178 14.59 15.56 8.61
C ARG A 178 13.19 14.97 8.56
N LEU A 179 12.94 14.03 7.65
CA LEU A 179 11.65 13.35 7.55
C LEU A 179 11.24 12.67 8.87
N ILE A 180 12.18 11.99 9.53
CA ILE A 180 11.92 11.33 10.82
C ILE A 180 11.63 12.38 11.92
N MET A 181 12.37 13.48 11.95
CA MET A 181 12.12 14.57 12.89
C MET A 181 10.77 15.24 12.65
N ASP A 182 10.37 15.45 11.40
CA ASP A 182 9.04 15.95 11.03
C ASP A 182 7.92 15.00 11.49
N ASN A 183 8.14 13.68 11.34
CA ASN A 183 7.21 12.67 11.83
C ASN A 183 7.09 12.67 13.36
N PHE A 184 8.21 12.83 14.09
CA PHE A 184 8.18 12.99 15.54
C PHE A 184 7.48 14.27 15.96
N ARG A 185 7.71 15.38 15.27
CA ARG A 185 7.03 16.64 15.55
C ARG A 185 5.51 16.51 15.35
N ASN A 186 5.08 15.91 14.24
CA ASN A 186 3.68 15.62 13.98
C ASN A 186 3.08 14.70 15.05
N LEU A 187 3.83 13.67 15.48
CA LEU A 187 3.43 12.77 16.55
C LEU A 187 3.22 13.52 17.88
N CYS A 188 4.15 14.39 18.24
CA CYS A 188 4.10 15.15 19.47
C CYS A 188 2.94 16.17 19.43
N HIS A 189 2.90 17.01 18.40
CA HIS A 189 1.98 18.15 18.32
C HIS A 189 0.53 17.75 18.00
N THR A 190 0.32 16.66 17.24
CA THR A 190 -1.03 16.16 16.91
C THR A 190 -1.47 15.04 17.86
N GLY A 191 -0.55 14.16 18.26
CA GLY A 191 -0.86 12.97 19.07
C GLY A 191 -0.77 13.20 20.58
N GLY A 192 -0.18 14.31 21.03
CA GLY A 192 0.02 14.60 22.45
C GLY A 192 1.07 13.71 23.12
N VAL A 193 1.91 13.03 22.33
CA VAL A 193 3.02 12.21 22.83
C VAL A 193 4.17 13.12 23.24
N ALA A 194 4.56 13.11 24.51
CA ALA A 194 5.75 13.85 24.92
C ALA A 194 7.01 13.13 24.47
N MET A 195 8.04 13.88 24.07
CA MET A 195 9.31 13.28 23.65
C MET A 195 10.47 13.97 24.34
N VAL A 196 11.40 13.17 24.85
CA VAL A 196 12.71 13.64 25.31
C VAL A 196 13.76 12.96 24.45
N MET A 197 14.55 13.76 23.74
CA MET A 197 15.64 13.27 22.93
C MET A 197 16.97 13.81 23.40
N VAL A 198 17.98 12.96 23.35
CA VAL A 198 19.37 13.34 23.51
C VAL A 198 19.97 13.48 22.11
N THR A 199 20.66 14.60 21.86
CA THR A 199 21.37 14.82 20.60
C THR A 199 22.57 15.74 20.81
N HIS A 200 23.59 15.56 19.98
CA HIS A 200 24.69 16.51 19.86
C HIS A 200 24.59 17.37 18.58
N ASP A 201 23.62 17.10 17.70
CA ASP A 201 23.39 17.86 16.47
C ASP A 201 22.44 19.04 16.72
N PRO A 202 22.92 20.30 16.61
CA PRO A 202 22.09 21.49 16.76
C PRO A 202 20.92 21.53 15.76
N LYS A 203 21.11 21.01 14.54
CA LYS A 203 20.05 21.00 13.52
C LYS A 203 18.89 20.11 13.91
N MET A 204 19.15 19.03 14.66
CA MET A 204 18.07 18.18 15.18
C MET A 204 17.37 18.84 16.37
N ALA A 205 18.11 19.55 17.22
CA ALA A 205 17.54 20.28 18.35
C ALA A 205 16.64 21.45 17.92
N GLU A 206 16.84 22.04 16.74
CA GLU A 206 15.96 23.07 16.17
C GLU A 206 14.52 22.59 15.91
N PHE A 207 14.32 21.27 15.71
CA PHE A 207 12.97 20.71 15.60
C PHE A 207 12.22 20.69 16.94
N CYS A 208 12.93 20.83 18.06
CA CYS A 208 12.37 20.73 19.40
C CYS A 208 11.78 22.06 19.90
N ASP A 209 10.73 21.92 20.69
CA ASP A 209 10.03 23.00 21.38
C ASP A 209 10.89 23.57 22.51
N SER A 210 11.56 22.66 23.23
CA SER A 210 12.44 22.99 24.34
C SER A 210 13.82 22.41 24.17
N VAL A 211 14.84 23.17 24.53
CA VAL A 211 16.25 22.76 24.43
C VAL A 211 16.93 23.01 25.77
N TYR A 212 17.49 21.94 26.32
CA TYR A 212 18.30 21.96 27.52
C TYR A 212 19.74 21.62 27.17
N THR A 213 20.68 22.14 27.95
CA THR A 213 22.11 21.79 27.86
C THR A 213 22.58 21.23 29.19
N LEU A 214 23.15 20.03 29.18
CA LEU A 214 23.72 19.37 30.35
C LEU A 214 25.25 19.62 30.37
N GLU A 215 25.70 20.37 31.35
CA GLU A 215 27.10 20.77 31.55
C GLU A 215 27.50 20.45 33.00
N ASP A 216 28.57 19.68 33.19
CA ASP A 216 29.08 19.26 34.51
C ASP A 216 28.02 18.70 35.49
N GLY A 217 27.02 18.01 34.93
CA GLY A 217 25.90 17.41 35.66
C GLY A 217 24.76 18.37 36.03
N ILE A 218 24.83 19.62 35.59
CA ILE A 218 23.79 20.65 35.78
C ILE A 218 23.04 20.86 34.46
N LEU A 219 21.71 20.90 34.53
CA LEU A 219 20.86 21.09 33.36
C LEU A 219 20.42 22.54 33.23
N HIS A 220 20.73 23.17 32.10
CA HIS A 220 20.38 24.55 31.78
C HIS A 220 19.31 24.59 30.69
N CYS A 221 18.18 25.24 30.94
CA CYS A 221 17.18 25.49 29.90
C CYS A 221 17.64 26.66 29.00
N ARG A 222 17.77 26.42 27.70
CA ARG A 222 18.13 27.45 26.69
C ARG A 222 16.91 27.98 25.94
N LYS A 223 15.95 27.10 25.67
CA LYS A 223 14.70 27.38 24.95
C LYS A 223 13.58 26.61 25.63
N ARG A 224 12.41 27.24 25.79
CA ARG A 224 11.17 26.56 26.19
C ARG A 224 9.97 27.21 25.50
N GLU A 225 9.41 26.52 24.50
CA GLU A 225 8.22 26.96 23.75
C GLU A 225 7.15 25.87 23.81
N VAL A 226 6.41 25.79 24.92
CA VAL A 226 5.42 24.73 25.12
C VAL A 226 4.30 24.81 24.06
N PRO A 227 4.05 23.75 23.28
CA PRO A 227 3.01 23.76 22.26
C PRO A 227 1.62 23.80 22.90
N ARG A 228 0.70 24.57 22.30
CA ARG A 228 -0.72 24.58 22.70
C ARG A 228 -1.47 23.50 21.92
N ILE A 229 -1.71 22.37 22.55
CA ILE A 229 -2.41 21.24 21.93
C ILE A 229 -3.91 21.37 22.21
N SER A 230 -4.72 21.28 21.15
CA SER A 230 -6.18 21.23 21.28
C SER A 230 -6.58 19.87 21.87
N VAL A 231 -7.55 19.88 22.79
CA VAL A 231 -8.04 18.66 23.45
C VAL A 231 -8.84 17.83 22.44
N GLN A 232 -8.16 17.08 21.59
CA GLN A 232 -8.76 15.96 20.87
C GLN A 232 -8.27 14.70 21.56
N GLU A 233 -9.21 13.82 21.90
CA GLU A 233 -9.01 12.53 22.55
C GLU A 233 -7.70 11.89 22.09
N THR A 234 -6.77 11.65 23.03
CA THR A 234 -5.44 11.03 22.85
C THR A 234 -5.39 10.21 21.55
N TYR A 235 -4.88 10.81 20.48
CA TYR A 235 -4.92 10.18 19.17
C TYR A 235 -3.99 8.98 19.23
N ASN A 236 -4.57 7.78 19.29
CA ASN A 236 -3.79 6.56 19.19
C ASN A 236 -3.29 6.50 17.75
N LEU A 237 -2.04 6.92 17.52
CA LEU A 237 -1.40 7.04 16.22
C LEU A 237 -1.51 5.76 15.36
N LEU A 238 -1.58 4.60 16.02
CA LEU A 238 -1.70 3.30 15.40
C LEU A 238 -3.12 2.72 15.46
N SER A 239 -4.09 3.47 15.99
CA SER A 239 -5.48 3.10 15.86
C SER A 239 -5.86 3.16 14.38
N GLY A 240 -6.35 2.04 13.86
CA GLY A 240 -6.85 2.00 12.50
C GLY A 240 -8.06 2.90 12.33
N ALA A 241 -8.40 3.18 11.07
CA ALA A 241 -9.68 3.78 10.75
C ALA A 241 -10.78 3.02 11.50
N LYS A 242 -11.57 3.74 12.30
CA LYS A 242 -12.72 3.13 12.98
C LYS A 242 -13.59 2.50 11.88
N PRO A 243 -13.90 1.20 11.95
CA PRO A 243 -14.61 0.53 10.88
C PRO A 243 -15.99 1.19 10.75
N VAL A 244 -16.23 1.74 9.58
CA VAL A 244 -17.54 2.22 9.13
C VAL A 244 -18.42 1.02 8.80
N VAL A 245 -17.83 0.00 8.19
CA VAL A 245 -18.43 -1.31 7.88
C VAL A 245 -17.34 -2.38 8.02
N ARG A 246 -17.69 -3.57 8.51
CA ARG A 246 -16.83 -4.76 8.49
C ARG A 246 -16.88 -5.45 7.12
N GLY A 247 -16.30 -4.81 6.11
CA GLY A 247 -16.23 -5.36 4.76
C GLY A 247 -15.08 -6.36 4.56
N ALA A 248 -15.31 -7.32 3.68
CA ALA A 248 -14.32 -8.31 3.27
C ALA A 248 -14.01 -8.21 1.77
N LEU A 249 -12.75 -7.94 1.41
CA LEU A 249 -12.26 -8.00 0.05
C LEU A 249 -11.87 -9.44 -0.29
N VAL A 250 -12.43 -9.99 -1.36
CA VAL A 250 -12.18 -11.36 -1.81
C VAL A 250 -11.50 -11.32 -3.17
N ALA A 251 -10.30 -11.90 -3.26
CA ALA A 251 -9.51 -11.96 -4.48
C ALA A 251 -9.12 -13.40 -4.84
N GLU A 252 -8.80 -13.65 -6.11
CA GLU A 252 -8.38 -14.98 -6.57
C GLU A 252 -7.03 -15.32 -5.93
N ARG A 253 -6.06 -14.40 -6.07
CA ARG A 253 -4.78 -14.37 -5.36
C ARG A 253 -4.58 -12.97 -4.80
N PHE A 254 -3.78 -12.85 -3.75
CA PHE A 254 -3.47 -11.54 -3.18
C PHE A 254 -2.07 -11.56 -2.56
N PRO A 255 -1.14 -10.66 -2.93
CA PRO A 255 -1.18 -9.88 -4.17
C PRO A 255 -1.25 -10.78 -5.40
N GLU A 256 -1.86 -10.26 -6.47
CA GLU A 256 -1.68 -10.82 -7.81
C GLU A 256 -0.34 -10.39 -8.40
N ALA A 257 0.18 -11.12 -9.41
CA ALA A 257 1.48 -10.82 -10.03
C ALA A 257 1.55 -9.42 -10.70
N SER A 258 0.40 -8.80 -10.95
CA SER A 258 0.21 -7.42 -11.41
C SER A 258 -0.67 -6.58 -10.46
N GLY A 259 -0.83 -7.04 -9.21
CA GLY A 259 -1.94 -6.70 -8.32
C GLY A 259 -1.81 -5.38 -7.55
N GLN A 260 -1.02 -4.43 -8.03
CA GLN A 260 -0.77 -3.19 -7.28
C GLN A 260 -1.98 -2.27 -7.22
N CYS A 261 -2.76 -2.26 -8.28
CA CYS A 261 -4.05 -1.62 -8.32
C CYS A 261 -4.98 -2.16 -7.22
N LEU A 262 -5.08 -3.49 -7.11
CA LEU A 262 -5.91 -4.13 -6.09
C LEU A 262 -5.38 -3.90 -4.67
N MET A 263 -4.06 -3.81 -4.50
CA MET A 263 -3.45 -3.45 -3.22
C MET A 263 -3.78 -2.02 -2.82
N THR A 264 -3.64 -1.07 -3.75
CA THR A 264 -3.92 0.35 -3.52
C THR A 264 -5.40 0.57 -3.23
N GLU A 265 -6.29 -0.12 -3.94
CA GLU A 265 -7.71 -0.17 -3.63
C GLU A 265 -7.97 -0.69 -2.21
N ALA A 266 -7.35 -1.80 -1.81
CA ALA A 266 -7.50 -2.36 -0.46
C ALA A 266 -7.02 -1.39 0.62
N HIS A 267 -5.91 -0.67 0.36
CA HIS A 267 -5.40 0.39 1.23
C HIS A 267 -6.41 1.52 1.39
N HIS A 268 -6.92 2.06 0.29
CA HIS A 268 -7.92 3.14 0.32
C HIS A 268 -9.20 2.69 1.03
N MET A 269 -9.73 1.50 0.70
CA MET A 269 -10.90 0.94 1.38
C MET A 269 -10.69 0.78 2.89
N HIS A 270 -9.50 0.36 3.32
CA HIS A 270 -9.18 0.24 4.74
C HIS A 270 -9.08 1.61 5.42
N ALA A 271 -8.42 2.57 4.77
CA ALA A 271 -8.31 3.95 5.26
C ALA A 271 -9.69 4.62 5.42
N SER A 272 -10.63 4.37 4.52
CA SER A 272 -12.02 4.85 4.62
C SER A 272 -12.89 4.05 5.61
N GLY A 273 -12.31 3.05 6.31
CA GLY A 273 -13.02 2.19 7.27
C GLY A 273 -14.03 1.21 6.64
N LEU A 274 -13.94 0.94 5.33
CA LEU A 274 -14.85 0.05 4.61
C LEU A 274 -14.37 -1.41 4.59
N LEU A 275 -13.10 -1.64 4.91
CA LEU A 275 -12.45 -2.94 4.80
C LEU A 275 -11.83 -3.36 6.14
N SER A 276 -12.24 -4.54 6.62
CA SER A 276 -11.71 -5.17 7.83
C SER A 276 -10.94 -6.46 7.53
N ARG A 277 -11.21 -7.15 6.42
CA ARG A 277 -10.53 -8.41 6.05
C ARG A 277 -10.23 -8.53 4.57
N ILE A 278 -9.12 -9.20 4.26
CA ILE A 278 -8.76 -9.60 2.90
C ILE A 278 -8.68 -11.13 2.86
N TYR A 279 -9.42 -11.75 1.94
CA TYR A 279 -9.40 -13.17 1.67
C TYR A 279 -8.86 -13.46 0.27
N ALA A 280 -7.95 -14.42 0.17
CA ALA A 280 -7.48 -14.96 -1.11
C ALA A 280 -7.94 -16.41 -1.26
N ILE A 281 -8.69 -16.72 -2.33
CA ILE A 281 -9.25 -18.07 -2.55
C ILE A 281 -8.26 -19.06 -3.20
N ARG A 282 -7.07 -18.57 -3.59
CA ARG A 282 -5.91 -19.38 -3.99
C ARG A 282 -4.65 -18.96 -3.25
N ASP A 283 -3.77 -19.94 -3.08
CA ASP A 283 -2.42 -19.71 -2.60
C ASP A 283 -1.50 -19.25 -3.75
N ASN A 284 -0.40 -18.60 -3.41
CA ASN A 284 0.61 -18.11 -4.37
C ASN A 284 1.55 -19.23 -4.88
N GLY A 285 1.30 -20.49 -4.50
CA GLY A 285 2.12 -21.66 -4.84
C GLY A 285 3.26 -21.90 -3.85
N LEU A 286 3.89 -23.08 -3.93
CA LEU A 286 5.00 -23.54 -3.07
C LEU A 286 6.26 -22.65 -3.09
N LEU A 287 6.42 -21.83 -4.13
CA LEU A 287 7.57 -20.96 -4.39
C LEU A 287 7.18 -19.47 -4.45
N GLY A 288 5.97 -19.11 -4.02
CA GLY A 288 5.51 -17.73 -4.03
C GLY A 288 6.39 -16.87 -3.13
N SER A 289 7.29 -16.08 -3.73
CA SER A 289 8.08 -15.10 -3.00
C SER A 289 7.13 -14.08 -2.38
N PRO A 290 7.20 -13.83 -1.06
CA PRO A 290 6.64 -12.62 -0.49
C PRO A 290 7.52 -11.47 -0.98
N GLU A 291 7.29 -11.02 -2.22
CA GLU A 291 7.77 -9.72 -2.65
C GLU A 291 7.27 -8.70 -1.62
N GLY A 292 8.17 -7.82 -1.22
CA GLY A 292 8.06 -6.99 -0.01
C GLY A 292 6.92 -6.00 -0.06
N TYR A 293 5.72 -6.45 0.30
CA TYR A 293 4.54 -5.60 0.39
C TYR A 293 3.98 -5.69 1.81
N ALA A 294 3.76 -4.52 2.40
CA ALA A 294 2.97 -4.38 3.60
C ALA A 294 1.53 -4.07 3.24
N LEU A 295 0.60 -4.72 3.93
CA LEU A 295 -0.82 -4.42 3.87
C LEU A 295 -1.27 -4.13 5.29
N PRO A 296 -2.15 -3.14 5.48
CA PRO A 296 -2.62 -2.77 6.80
C PRO A 296 -3.44 -3.91 7.42
N LEU A 297 -3.93 -4.85 6.60
CA LEU A 297 -4.68 -6.03 6.99
C LEU A 297 -3.95 -7.32 6.62
N ALA A 298 -3.96 -8.29 7.53
CA ALA A 298 -3.45 -9.62 7.26
C ALA A 298 -4.34 -10.33 6.21
N VAL A 299 -3.72 -11.00 5.24
CA VAL A 299 -4.42 -11.75 4.19
C VAL A 299 -4.64 -13.19 4.62
N ARG A 300 -5.90 -13.61 4.70
CA ARG A 300 -6.27 -15.02 4.94
C ARG A 300 -6.35 -15.77 3.61
N ARG A 301 -5.55 -16.83 3.47
CA ARG A 301 -5.46 -17.64 2.25
C ARG A 301 -6.18 -18.97 2.40
N ILE A 302 -6.96 -19.35 1.39
CA ILE A 302 -7.56 -20.68 1.27
C ILE A 302 -6.57 -21.59 0.53
N GLY A 303 -5.80 -22.35 1.30
CA GLY A 303 -4.88 -23.37 0.77
C GLY A 303 -5.63 -24.54 0.12
N ALA A 304 -5.03 -25.16 -0.89
CA ALA A 304 -5.65 -26.23 -1.69
C ALA A 304 -6.14 -27.43 -0.85
N TRP A 305 -5.43 -27.79 0.22
CA TRP A 305 -5.79 -28.90 1.11
C TRP A 305 -6.96 -28.58 2.05
N ARG A 306 -7.12 -27.32 2.47
CA ARG A 306 -8.22 -26.90 3.34
C ARG A 306 -9.57 -26.92 2.62
N THR A 307 -9.58 -26.59 1.32
CA THR A 307 -10.75 -26.81 0.45
C THR A 307 -11.16 -28.28 0.39
N PHE A 308 -10.21 -29.21 0.42
CA PHE A 308 -10.51 -30.65 0.39
C PHE A 308 -11.18 -31.17 1.67
N GLY A 309 -10.68 -30.76 2.83
CA GLY A 309 -11.32 -31.04 4.11
C GLY A 309 -12.73 -30.43 4.21
N ALA A 310 -12.91 -29.20 3.71
CA ALA A 310 -14.22 -28.56 3.62
C ALA A 310 -15.17 -29.35 2.68
N TYR A 311 -14.69 -29.88 1.55
CA TYR A 311 -15.50 -30.75 0.70
C TYR A 311 -15.97 -32.00 1.44
N LEU A 312 -15.07 -32.72 2.12
CA LEU A 312 -15.44 -33.94 2.85
C LEU A 312 -16.48 -33.66 3.94
N ALA A 313 -16.29 -32.59 4.71
CA ALA A 313 -17.26 -32.17 5.73
C ALA A 313 -18.61 -31.78 5.11
N MET A 314 -18.60 -31.05 3.98
CA MET A 314 -19.78 -30.61 3.24
C MET A 314 -20.53 -31.79 2.61
N PHE A 315 -19.86 -32.72 1.93
CA PHE A 315 -20.48 -33.93 1.36
C PHE A 315 -21.05 -34.84 2.45
N ARG A 316 -20.42 -34.88 3.64
CA ARG A 316 -20.94 -35.63 4.79
C ARG A 316 -22.18 -34.98 5.40
N HIS A 317 -22.25 -33.64 5.43
CA HIS A 317 -23.45 -32.89 5.88
C HIS A 317 -24.57 -32.83 4.83
N MET A 318 -24.24 -32.79 3.53
CA MET A 318 -25.20 -32.85 2.43
C MET A 318 -25.91 -34.20 2.34
N ARG A 319 -25.27 -35.29 2.80
CA ARG A 319 -25.91 -36.60 2.98
C ARG A 319 -26.76 -36.71 4.25
N GLY A 320 -26.70 -35.71 5.13
CA GLY A 320 -27.23 -35.78 6.50
C GLY A 320 -28.49 -34.96 6.78
N ALA A 321 -28.55 -33.65 6.49
CA ALA A 321 -29.69 -32.85 7.00
C ALA A 321 -29.93 -31.43 6.44
N SER A 322 -29.09 -30.80 5.61
CA SER A 322 -29.30 -29.37 5.28
C SER A 322 -29.93 -29.16 3.90
N ALA A 323 -31.24 -28.89 3.84
CA ALA A 323 -31.96 -28.52 2.62
C ALA A 323 -31.36 -27.29 1.91
N ASN A 324 -30.73 -26.36 2.65
CA ASN A 324 -30.19 -25.09 2.13
C ASN A 324 -28.89 -25.24 1.33
N LEU A 325 -27.94 -26.09 1.74
CA LEU A 325 -26.70 -26.30 0.96
C LEU A 325 -26.96 -27.09 -0.32
N TRP A 326 -27.89 -28.06 -0.28
CA TRP A 326 -28.28 -28.82 -1.46
C TRP A 326 -29.09 -27.98 -2.45
N SER A 327 -29.96 -27.09 -1.95
CA SER A 327 -30.67 -26.12 -2.82
C SER A 327 -29.69 -25.12 -3.44
N LEU A 328 -28.75 -24.57 -2.67
CA LEU A 328 -27.67 -23.70 -3.19
C LEU A 328 -26.77 -24.41 -4.21
N TRP A 329 -26.43 -25.68 -3.96
CA TRP A 329 -25.71 -26.52 -4.91
C TRP A 329 -26.51 -26.80 -6.19
N ARG A 330 -27.85 -26.84 -6.10
CA ARG A 330 -28.74 -26.98 -7.25
C ARG A 330 -28.98 -25.67 -8.00
N THR A 331 -28.91 -24.52 -7.33
CA THR A 331 -29.06 -23.18 -7.94
C THR A 331 -27.76 -22.60 -8.45
N LEU A 332 -26.61 -23.23 -8.17
CA LEU A 332 -25.34 -22.98 -8.84
C LEU A 332 -25.54 -23.07 -10.36
N PRO A 333 -25.43 -21.96 -11.11
CA PRO A 333 -25.68 -22.01 -12.54
C PRO A 333 -24.52 -22.76 -13.25
N GLY A 334 -24.75 -23.22 -14.49
CA GLY A 334 -23.68 -23.76 -15.34
C GLY A 334 -23.42 -25.28 -15.29
N ARG A 335 -24.42 -26.12 -14.98
CA ARG A 335 -24.29 -27.60 -15.01
C ARG A 335 -23.94 -28.22 -16.39
N GLY A 336 -23.75 -27.43 -17.43
CA GLY A 336 -23.61 -27.89 -18.81
C GLY A 336 -22.18 -27.97 -19.34
N ARG A 337 -21.31 -28.83 -18.77
CA ARG A 337 -20.24 -29.58 -19.48
C ARG A 337 -19.30 -30.26 -18.48
N TRP A 338 -19.17 -31.58 -18.58
CA TRP A 338 -18.13 -32.34 -17.89
C TRP A 338 -16.76 -31.96 -18.46
N GLY A 339 -15.89 -31.35 -17.64
CA GLY A 339 -14.58 -30.85 -18.07
C GLY A 339 -13.85 -30.06 -16.98
N HIS A 340 -12.73 -29.43 -17.33
CA HIS A 340 -11.83 -28.70 -16.40
C HIS A 340 -12.53 -27.60 -15.58
N TRP A 341 -13.61 -27.00 -16.11
CA TRP A 341 -14.40 -25.96 -15.48
C TRP A 341 -15.19 -26.42 -14.25
N LEU A 342 -15.55 -27.71 -14.16
CA LEU A 342 -16.28 -28.26 -13.01
C LEU A 342 -15.45 -28.16 -11.72
N TRP A 343 -14.14 -28.39 -11.82
CA TRP A 343 -13.22 -28.29 -10.68
C TRP A 343 -13.07 -26.87 -10.17
N ASP A 344 -13.00 -25.88 -11.06
CA ASP A 344 -12.93 -24.46 -10.68
C ASP A 344 -14.23 -23.99 -10.01
N HIS A 345 -15.39 -24.47 -10.48
CA HIS A 345 -16.69 -24.20 -9.86
C HIS A 345 -16.85 -24.85 -8.48
N LEU A 346 -16.51 -26.14 -8.37
CA LEU A 346 -16.45 -26.86 -7.09
C LEU A 346 -15.58 -26.11 -6.09
N ARG A 347 -14.40 -25.66 -6.53
CA ARG A 347 -13.45 -24.90 -5.73
C ARG A 347 -13.97 -23.56 -5.28
N SER A 348 -14.56 -22.78 -6.17
CA SER A 348 -15.12 -21.48 -5.81
C SER A 348 -16.28 -21.64 -4.82
N PHE A 349 -17.10 -22.68 -4.97
CA PHE A 349 -18.17 -23.01 -4.03
C PHE A 349 -17.65 -23.43 -2.65
N GLY A 350 -16.70 -24.36 -2.60
CA GLY A 350 -16.08 -24.80 -1.34
C GLY A 350 -15.34 -23.66 -0.63
N SER A 351 -14.72 -22.77 -1.41
CA SER A 351 -14.12 -21.52 -0.90
C SER A 351 -15.19 -20.62 -0.29
N GLY A 352 -16.35 -20.47 -0.94
CA GLY A 352 -17.49 -19.71 -0.42
C GLY A 352 -18.04 -20.23 0.92
N ALA A 353 -18.12 -21.55 1.11
CA ALA A 353 -18.52 -22.12 2.41
C ALA A 353 -17.50 -21.82 3.52
N LEU A 354 -16.21 -21.85 3.21
CA LEU A 354 -15.16 -21.48 4.17
C LEU A 354 -15.16 -19.97 4.46
N LEU A 355 -15.39 -19.14 3.43
CA LEU A 355 -15.58 -17.70 3.58
C LEU A 355 -16.79 -17.38 4.46
N ALA A 356 -17.90 -18.11 4.34
CA ALA A 356 -19.05 -17.95 5.22
C ALA A 356 -18.67 -18.21 6.69
N ARG A 357 -17.96 -19.31 6.94
CA ARG A 357 -17.50 -19.61 8.30
C ARG A 357 -16.61 -18.50 8.87
N TRP A 358 -15.60 -18.06 8.11
CA TRP A 358 -14.72 -16.98 8.56
C TRP A 358 -15.45 -15.65 8.69
N GLY A 359 -16.38 -15.37 7.78
CA GLY A 359 -17.23 -14.20 7.83
C GLY A 359 -18.07 -14.14 9.10
N LEU A 360 -18.59 -15.28 9.56
CA LEU A 360 -19.28 -15.38 10.85
C LEU A 360 -18.33 -15.13 12.03
N GLU A 361 -17.17 -15.79 12.05
CA GLU A 361 -16.16 -15.64 13.11
C GLU A 361 -15.65 -14.19 13.23
N GLU A 362 -15.53 -13.49 12.10
CA GLU A 362 -14.98 -12.14 12.00
C GLU A 362 -16.07 -11.05 11.91
N ASN A 363 -17.35 -11.44 12.01
CA ASN A 363 -18.54 -10.58 11.91
C ASN A 363 -18.52 -9.67 10.67
N ILE A 364 -18.33 -10.27 9.49
CA ILE A 364 -18.34 -9.58 8.20
C ILE A 364 -19.75 -9.18 7.81
N GLU A 365 -19.92 -7.90 7.44
CA GLU A 365 -21.20 -7.29 7.08
C GLU A 365 -21.42 -7.21 5.56
N ILE A 366 -20.36 -7.31 4.75
CA ILE A 366 -20.44 -7.31 3.29
C ILE A 366 -19.22 -8.00 2.68
N PHE A 367 -19.45 -8.80 1.63
CA PHE A 367 -18.37 -9.33 0.79
C PHE A 367 -18.23 -8.51 -0.49
N TYR A 368 -17.01 -8.15 -0.85
CA TYR A 368 -16.69 -7.45 -2.08
C TYR A 368 -15.63 -8.22 -2.86
N ALA A 369 -15.98 -8.72 -4.04
CA ALA A 369 -15.08 -9.52 -4.87
C ALA A 369 -14.34 -8.66 -5.90
N ALA A 370 -13.01 -8.83 -5.97
CA ALA A 370 -12.12 -8.08 -6.86
C ALA A 370 -12.29 -8.40 -8.36
N GLY A 371 -13.10 -9.40 -8.71
CA GLY A 371 -13.30 -9.83 -10.10
C GLY A 371 -14.53 -10.71 -10.28
N ALA A 372 -15.00 -10.82 -11.52
CA ALA A 372 -16.31 -11.38 -11.83
C ALA A 372 -16.40 -12.93 -11.82
N HIS A 373 -15.28 -13.63 -11.65
CA HIS A 373 -15.23 -15.11 -11.75
C HIS A 373 -15.19 -15.80 -10.37
N GLY A 374 -14.10 -16.52 -10.07
CA GLY A 374 -13.94 -17.29 -8.83
C GLY A 374 -14.24 -16.50 -7.55
N PRO A 375 -13.71 -15.27 -7.39
CA PRO A 375 -13.94 -14.48 -6.18
C PRO A 375 -15.41 -14.08 -6.05
N ALA A 376 -16.04 -13.61 -7.13
CA ALA A 376 -17.47 -13.29 -7.13
C ALA A 376 -18.34 -14.51 -6.82
N THR A 377 -18.01 -15.70 -7.35
CA THR A 377 -18.75 -16.92 -7.02
C THR A 377 -18.56 -17.31 -5.56
N ALA A 378 -17.36 -17.22 -5.01
CA ALA A 378 -17.11 -17.53 -3.60
C ALA A 378 -17.83 -16.54 -2.66
N SER A 379 -17.77 -15.23 -2.95
CA SER A 379 -18.49 -14.19 -2.20
C SER A 379 -20.00 -14.35 -2.29
N TRP A 380 -20.55 -14.70 -3.46
CA TRP A 380 -21.97 -14.95 -3.66
C TRP A 380 -22.48 -16.12 -2.82
N VAL A 381 -21.72 -17.22 -2.76
CA VAL A 381 -22.04 -18.36 -1.87
C VAL A 381 -21.99 -17.94 -0.41
N ALA A 382 -20.94 -17.23 0.01
CA ALA A 382 -20.77 -16.78 1.39
C ALA A 382 -21.89 -15.84 1.84
N SER A 383 -22.24 -14.88 0.98
CA SER A 383 -23.34 -13.94 1.13
C SER A 383 -24.67 -14.65 1.38
N ARG A 384 -24.99 -15.68 0.59
CA ARG A 384 -26.23 -16.46 0.78
C ARG A 384 -26.24 -17.33 2.03
N LEU A 385 -25.09 -17.85 2.44
CA LEU A 385 -24.99 -18.68 3.65
C LEU A 385 -25.11 -17.85 4.93
N LEU A 386 -24.64 -16.60 4.89
CA LEU A 386 -24.65 -15.68 6.04
C LEU A 386 -25.81 -14.67 6.03
N ASP A 387 -26.55 -14.60 4.91
CA ASP A 387 -27.56 -13.57 4.67
C ASP A 387 -27.00 -12.14 4.79
N VAL A 388 -25.83 -11.90 4.17
CA VAL A 388 -25.16 -10.59 4.13
C VAL A 388 -25.03 -10.11 2.68
N PRO A 389 -25.05 -8.79 2.42
CA PRO A 389 -24.90 -8.26 1.07
C PRO A 389 -23.55 -8.62 0.44
N TYR A 390 -23.50 -8.58 -0.89
CA TYR A 390 -22.23 -8.65 -1.61
C TYR A 390 -22.22 -7.82 -2.89
N ALA A 391 -21.02 -7.44 -3.29
CA ALA A 391 -20.73 -6.73 -4.53
C ALA A 391 -19.50 -7.34 -5.23
N PHE A 392 -19.30 -7.03 -6.50
CA PHE A 392 -18.08 -7.46 -7.21
C PHE A 392 -17.68 -6.49 -8.32
N ALA A 393 -16.40 -6.52 -8.68
CA ALA A 393 -15.86 -5.77 -9.81
C ALA A 393 -15.83 -6.60 -11.10
N VAL A 394 -15.97 -5.92 -12.24
CA VAL A 394 -15.87 -6.47 -13.59
C VAL A 394 -14.76 -5.73 -14.33
N ARG A 395 -13.78 -6.50 -14.81
CA ARG A 395 -12.68 -6.01 -15.64
C ARG A 395 -13.00 -6.24 -17.12
N SER A 396 -12.35 -5.51 -18.04
CA SER A 396 -12.61 -5.65 -19.48
C SER A 396 -12.38 -7.05 -20.04
N HIS A 397 -11.46 -7.83 -19.46
CA HIS A 397 -11.21 -9.21 -19.88
C HIS A 397 -12.29 -10.19 -19.39
N ASP A 398 -12.96 -9.88 -18.27
CA ASP A 398 -14.07 -10.68 -17.74
C ASP A 398 -15.26 -10.66 -18.73
N LEU A 399 -15.49 -9.50 -19.37
CA LEU A 399 -16.57 -9.27 -20.34
C LEU A 399 -16.42 -10.11 -21.62
N ALA A 400 -15.20 -10.54 -21.95
CA ALA A 400 -14.94 -11.35 -23.14
C ALA A 400 -15.40 -12.80 -22.99
N ASN A 401 -15.52 -13.28 -21.75
CA ASN A 401 -16.00 -14.61 -21.43
C ASN A 401 -17.02 -14.53 -20.29
N PRO A 402 -18.22 -13.97 -20.55
CA PRO A 402 -19.26 -13.87 -19.54
C PRO A 402 -19.62 -15.30 -19.11
N GLY A 403 -19.20 -15.67 -17.91
CA GLY A 403 -19.41 -17.01 -17.39
C GLY A 403 -20.91 -17.34 -17.31
N LEU A 404 -21.25 -18.63 -17.34
CA LEU A 404 -22.63 -19.14 -17.36
C LEU A 404 -23.53 -18.64 -16.20
N ASN A 405 -22.93 -18.03 -15.17
CA ASN A 405 -23.56 -17.73 -13.88
C ASN A 405 -23.66 -16.22 -13.61
N TRP A 406 -23.37 -15.39 -14.61
CA TRP A 406 -23.31 -13.94 -14.43
C TRP A 406 -24.66 -13.33 -14.10
N ALA A 407 -25.74 -13.72 -14.78
CA ALA A 407 -27.07 -13.17 -14.52
C ALA A 407 -27.51 -13.33 -13.05
N ALA A 408 -27.36 -14.53 -12.49
CA ALA A 408 -27.68 -14.77 -11.08
C ALA A 408 -26.81 -13.91 -10.14
N LYS A 409 -25.50 -13.83 -10.40
CA LYS A 409 -24.60 -13.01 -9.60
C LYS A 409 -24.97 -11.52 -9.68
N VAL A 410 -25.10 -10.97 -10.88
CA VAL A 410 -25.46 -9.56 -11.08
C VAL A 410 -26.81 -9.23 -10.43
N ASN A 411 -27.79 -10.12 -10.52
CA ASN A 411 -29.10 -9.94 -9.90
C ASN A 411 -29.03 -9.91 -8.37
N ASP A 412 -28.20 -10.76 -7.76
CA ASP A 412 -28.07 -10.83 -6.31
C ASP A 412 -27.10 -9.78 -5.74
N ALA A 413 -26.19 -9.25 -6.56
CA ALA A 413 -25.23 -8.24 -6.11
C ALA A 413 -25.95 -6.91 -5.80
N VAL A 414 -25.49 -6.24 -4.74
CA VAL A 414 -25.99 -4.90 -4.39
C VAL A 414 -25.57 -3.85 -5.41
N PHE A 415 -24.38 -4.00 -5.98
CA PHE A 415 -23.87 -3.27 -7.13
C PHE A 415 -22.74 -4.06 -7.80
N VAL A 416 -22.45 -3.72 -9.05
CA VAL A 416 -21.35 -4.25 -9.84
C VAL A 416 -20.45 -3.08 -10.22
N ARG A 417 -19.20 -3.13 -9.75
CA ARG A 417 -18.18 -2.12 -10.08
C ARG A 417 -17.67 -2.34 -11.50
N CYS A 418 -17.63 -1.26 -12.27
CA CYS A 418 -17.06 -1.16 -13.59
C CYS A 418 -15.89 -0.17 -13.53
N ASP A 419 -14.75 -0.51 -14.14
CA ASP A 419 -13.56 0.37 -14.08
C ASP A 419 -13.68 1.58 -15.02
N THR A 420 -14.51 1.46 -16.06
CA THR A 420 -14.65 2.41 -17.16
C THR A 420 -16.11 2.52 -17.60
N GLU A 421 -16.47 3.63 -18.23
CA GLU A 421 -17.81 3.80 -18.78
C GLU A 421 -18.10 2.78 -19.89
N ALA A 422 -17.09 2.44 -20.68
CA ALA A 422 -17.15 1.38 -21.68
C ALA A 422 -17.50 0.02 -21.06
N SER A 423 -16.90 -0.32 -19.91
CA SER A 423 -17.25 -1.56 -19.20
C SER A 423 -18.66 -1.52 -18.62
N ARG A 424 -19.14 -0.35 -18.19
CA ARG A 424 -20.54 -0.15 -17.75
C ARG A 424 -21.52 -0.38 -18.90
N GLN A 425 -21.26 0.22 -20.05
CA GLN A 425 -22.08 0.05 -21.24
C GLN A 425 -22.12 -1.42 -21.68
N ALA A 426 -20.97 -2.10 -21.74
CA ALA A 426 -20.91 -3.52 -22.09
C ALA A 426 -21.70 -4.39 -21.10
N MET A 427 -21.68 -4.06 -19.81
CA MET A 427 -22.52 -4.75 -18.81
C MET A 427 -24.02 -4.55 -19.06
N ARG A 428 -24.45 -3.35 -19.45
CA ARG A 428 -25.85 -3.07 -19.81
C ARG A 428 -26.31 -3.86 -21.03
N GLU A 429 -25.45 -3.96 -22.04
CA GLU A 429 -25.74 -4.74 -23.25
C GLU A 429 -25.81 -6.24 -22.96
N LEU A 430 -24.92 -6.74 -22.09
CA LEU A 430 -24.94 -8.14 -21.66
C LEU A 430 -26.14 -8.48 -20.76
N MET A 431 -26.61 -7.53 -19.96
CA MET A 431 -27.62 -7.73 -18.92
C MET A 431 -28.72 -6.65 -18.98
N PRO A 432 -29.53 -6.62 -20.05
CA PRO A 432 -30.50 -5.55 -20.29
C PRO A 432 -31.62 -5.48 -19.25
N ASP A 433 -31.95 -6.59 -18.60
CA ASP A 433 -33.03 -6.68 -17.60
C ASP A 433 -32.60 -6.15 -16.22
N VAL A 434 -31.32 -5.85 -16.02
CA VAL A 434 -30.78 -5.38 -14.74
C VAL A 434 -30.87 -3.86 -14.66
N PRO A 435 -31.38 -3.28 -13.56
CA PRO A 435 -31.48 -1.82 -13.40
C PRO A 435 -30.13 -1.11 -13.55
N GLU A 436 -30.11 -0.01 -14.30
CA GLU A 436 -28.88 0.72 -14.64
C GLU A 436 -28.07 1.15 -13.41
N HIS A 437 -28.74 1.55 -12.32
CA HIS A 437 -28.09 2.00 -11.10
C HIS A 437 -27.27 0.92 -10.37
N LYS A 438 -27.40 -0.36 -10.76
CA LYS A 438 -26.55 -1.44 -10.24
C LYS A 438 -25.16 -1.43 -10.84
N PHE A 439 -24.96 -0.88 -12.03
CA PHE A 439 -23.65 -0.80 -12.67
C PHE A 439 -23.01 0.55 -12.33
N VAL A 440 -21.95 0.52 -11.53
CA VAL A 440 -21.32 1.72 -10.97
C VAL A 440 -19.91 1.86 -11.53
N VAL A 441 -19.59 3.02 -12.09
CA VAL A 441 -18.20 3.34 -12.47
C VAL A 441 -17.43 3.78 -11.24
N LEU A 442 -16.40 3.01 -10.88
CA LEU A 442 -15.42 3.37 -9.86
C LEU A 442 -14.04 3.08 -10.45
N ARG A 443 -13.33 4.13 -10.86
CA ARG A 443 -12.01 3.99 -11.48
C ARG A 443 -10.99 3.47 -10.47
N ASP A 444 -9.98 2.81 -10.99
CA ASP A 444 -8.85 2.38 -10.18
C ASP A 444 -8.04 3.59 -9.68
N PRO A 445 -7.51 3.55 -8.45
CA PRO A 445 -6.66 4.62 -7.93
C PRO A 445 -5.31 4.66 -8.66
N LEU A 446 -4.67 5.82 -8.64
CA LEU A 446 -3.30 5.98 -9.10
C LEU A 446 -2.35 5.15 -8.24
N THR A 447 -1.58 4.28 -8.88
CA THR A 447 -0.66 3.36 -8.21
C THR A 447 0.75 3.93 -8.00
N LEU A 448 1.13 4.96 -8.75
CA LEU A 448 2.40 5.68 -8.60
C LEU A 448 2.19 7.18 -8.73
N THR A 449 2.62 7.92 -7.72
CA THR A 449 2.72 9.37 -7.76
C THR A 449 4.15 9.77 -8.17
N PRO A 450 4.32 10.74 -9.09
CA PRO A 450 5.63 11.34 -9.34
C PRO A 450 6.20 11.96 -8.04
N PRO A 451 7.52 12.00 -7.84
CA PRO A 451 8.12 12.69 -6.69
C PRO A 451 7.78 14.17 -6.67
N ASP A 452 7.52 14.74 -5.49
CA ASP A 452 7.14 16.17 -5.32
C ASP A 452 8.22 17.14 -5.86
N ASP A 453 9.50 16.74 -5.85
CA ASP A 453 10.63 17.52 -6.39
C ASP A 453 10.73 17.45 -7.94
N ASP A 454 10.11 16.45 -8.58
CA ASP A 454 10.11 16.26 -10.04
C ASP A 454 8.88 16.92 -10.72
N ALA A 455 7.99 17.53 -9.93
CA ALA A 455 6.86 18.30 -10.45
C ALA A 455 7.31 19.52 -11.27
N GLU A 456 8.50 20.07 -10.98
CA GLU A 456 9.12 21.17 -11.73
C GLU A 456 10.11 20.71 -12.80
N GLN A 457 10.51 19.43 -12.82
CA GLN A 457 11.40 18.87 -13.84
C GLN A 457 10.65 17.82 -14.66
N ALA A 458 9.94 18.29 -15.69
CA ALA A 458 9.57 17.46 -16.84
C ALA A 458 10.80 16.64 -17.28
N PRO A 459 10.65 15.40 -17.81
CA PRO A 459 11.80 14.58 -18.19
C PRO A 459 12.73 15.36 -19.11
N ALA A 460 13.83 15.85 -18.53
CA ALA A 460 14.82 16.69 -19.18
C ALA A 460 15.71 15.80 -20.05
N GLY A 461 15.13 15.30 -21.14
CA GLY A 461 15.92 14.94 -22.31
C GLY A 461 16.50 16.24 -22.87
N ASN A 462 17.79 16.48 -22.59
CA ASN A 462 18.59 17.56 -23.17
C ASN A 462 18.29 17.73 -24.68
N ASP A 463 18.11 18.98 -25.12
CA ASP A 463 17.69 19.41 -26.46
C ASP A 463 18.73 19.18 -27.60
N ALA A 464 19.35 17.99 -27.68
CA ALA A 464 20.23 17.64 -28.80
C ALA A 464 20.08 16.19 -29.24
N ALA A 465 19.58 15.98 -30.46
CA ALA A 465 19.55 14.73 -31.24
C ALA A 465 19.44 13.45 -30.38
N VAL A 466 18.40 13.35 -29.56
CA VAL A 466 18.27 12.26 -28.60
C VAL A 466 17.57 11.07 -29.24
N GLU A 467 18.21 9.91 -29.14
CA GLU A 467 17.60 8.59 -29.33
C GLU A 467 16.19 8.55 -28.68
N LEU A 468 15.16 8.17 -29.44
CA LEU A 468 13.80 8.14 -28.92
C LEU A 468 13.62 6.96 -27.94
N ASN A 469 13.45 7.25 -26.65
CA ASN A 469 13.10 6.24 -25.64
C ASN A 469 11.59 5.97 -25.62
N ILE A 470 11.19 4.81 -26.12
CA ILE A 470 9.80 4.32 -26.13
C ILE A 470 9.60 3.32 -25.00
N LEU A 471 8.53 3.49 -24.22
CA LEU A 471 8.16 2.59 -23.13
C LEU A 471 6.80 1.95 -23.39
N ALA A 472 6.71 0.63 -23.17
CA ALA A 472 5.45 -0.10 -23.16
C ALA A 472 5.44 -1.04 -21.95
N VAL A 473 4.39 -0.98 -21.13
CA VAL A 473 4.32 -1.71 -19.87
C VAL A 473 3.03 -2.54 -19.81
N GLY A 474 3.15 -3.80 -19.41
CA GLY A 474 1.99 -4.66 -19.16
C GLY A 474 2.20 -6.15 -19.44
N THR A 475 1.17 -6.94 -19.19
CA THR A 475 1.20 -8.39 -19.41
C THR A 475 1.38 -8.74 -20.88
N ILE A 476 2.46 -9.44 -21.21
CA ILE A 476 2.83 -9.77 -22.59
C ILE A 476 1.88 -10.82 -23.18
N SER A 477 0.83 -10.34 -23.83
CA SER A 477 -0.31 -11.11 -24.32
C SER A 477 -0.82 -10.56 -25.65
N ARG A 478 -1.65 -11.33 -26.37
CA ARG A 478 -2.10 -10.96 -27.72
C ARG A 478 -2.94 -9.68 -27.74
N ARG A 479 -3.73 -9.41 -26.69
CA ARG A 479 -4.58 -8.21 -26.57
C ARG A 479 -3.79 -6.92 -26.39
N LYS A 480 -2.54 -6.99 -25.93
CA LYS A 480 -1.67 -5.80 -25.78
C LYS A 480 -1.08 -5.29 -27.10
N GLY A 481 -1.20 -6.06 -28.19
CA GLY A 481 -0.78 -5.65 -29.55
C GLY A 481 0.68 -5.22 -29.71
N TYR A 482 1.59 -5.69 -28.85
CA TYR A 482 3.02 -5.40 -28.96
C TYR A 482 3.65 -5.85 -30.29
N ASP A 483 3.05 -6.81 -31.00
CA ASP A 483 3.45 -7.16 -32.37
C ASP A 483 3.25 -6.01 -33.37
N THR A 484 2.20 -5.21 -33.21
CA THR A 484 1.96 -3.99 -34.02
C THR A 484 3.03 -2.95 -33.73
N LEU A 485 3.36 -2.75 -32.45
CA LEU A 485 4.43 -1.82 -32.03
C LEU A 485 5.80 -2.23 -32.58
N LEU A 486 6.14 -3.52 -32.56
CA LEU A 486 7.39 -4.00 -33.17
C LEU A 486 7.43 -3.73 -34.67
N ARG A 487 6.30 -3.87 -35.38
CA ARG A 487 6.22 -3.55 -36.81
C ARG A 487 6.36 -2.06 -37.07
N ALA A 488 5.72 -1.21 -36.25
CA ALA A 488 5.88 0.24 -36.34
C ALA A 488 7.35 0.66 -36.10
N CYS A 489 8.02 0.04 -35.12
CA CYS A 489 9.45 0.25 -34.87
C CYS A 489 10.34 -0.18 -36.04
N ALA A 490 9.97 -1.23 -36.78
CA ALA A 490 10.66 -1.62 -38.00
C ALA A 490 10.54 -0.54 -39.09
N VAL A 491 9.38 0.10 -39.21
CA VAL A 491 9.18 1.24 -40.10
C VAL A 491 10.04 2.43 -39.67
N LEU A 492 10.04 2.81 -38.38
CA LEU A 492 10.93 3.86 -37.85
C LEU A 492 12.41 3.60 -38.19
N LYS A 493 12.87 2.36 -38.00
CA LYS A 493 14.23 1.96 -38.34
C LYS A 493 14.55 2.12 -39.83
N SER A 494 13.61 1.73 -40.71
CA SER A 494 13.78 1.91 -42.16
C SER A 494 13.85 3.39 -42.58
N LYS A 495 13.27 4.30 -41.79
CA LYS A 495 13.35 5.75 -41.97
C LYS A 495 14.60 6.39 -41.35
N GLY A 496 15.48 5.59 -40.72
CA GLY A 496 16.71 6.09 -40.09
C GLY A 496 16.51 6.80 -38.76
N ILE A 497 15.36 6.63 -38.10
CA ILE A 497 15.07 7.22 -36.79
C ILE A 497 15.72 6.34 -35.73
N ASP A 498 16.55 6.93 -34.86
CA ASP A 498 17.18 6.22 -33.75
C ASP A 498 16.25 6.12 -32.54
N PHE A 499 16.14 4.93 -31.96
CA PHE A 499 15.23 4.66 -30.84
C PHE A 499 15.65 3.44 -30.02
N THR A 500 15.25 3.47 -28.75
CA THR A 500 15.20 2.30 -27.86
C THR A 500 13.77 2.06 -27.40
N LEU A 501 13.26 0.85 -27.62
CA LEU A 501 11.98 0.37 -27.10
C LEU A 501 12.19 -0.57 -25.91
N ARG A 502 11.58 -0.25 -24.77
CA ARG A 502 11.53 -1.12 -23.58
C ARG A 502 10.11 -1.67 -23.41
N ILE A 503 9.95 -3.00 -23.55
CA ILE A 503 8.70 -3.71 -23.24
C ILE A 503 8.84 -4.37 -21.86
N VAL A 504 8.31 -3.70 -20.83
CA VAL A 504 8.35 -4.15 -19.45
C VAL A 504 7.14 -5.03 -19.15
N GLY A 505 7.38 -6.20 -18.57
CA GLY A 505 6.34 -7.14 -18.21
C GLY A 505 6.71 -8.60 -18.49
N HIS A 506 5.79 -9.49 -18.13
CA HIS A 506 5.90 -10.92 -18.37
C HIS A 506 4.61 -11.44 -19.01
N GLY A 507 4.69 -12.53 -19.77
CA GLY A 507 3.51 -13.17 -20.33
C GLY A 507 3.84 -14.21 -21.40
N PRO A 508 2.83 -14.98 -21.83
CA PRO A 508 3.00 -16.14 -22.71
C PRO A 508 3.55 -15.79 -24.10
N GLU A 509 3.32 -14.56 -24.60
CA GLU A 509 3.77 -14.17 -25.95
C GLU A 509 5.23 -13.64 -25.97
N ARG A 510 5.93 -13.59 -24.83
CA ARG A 510 7.28 -12.99 -24.72
C ARG A 510 8.29 -13.61 -25.69
N LEU A 511 8.36 -14.94 -25.76
CA LEU A 511 9.30 -15.63 -26.64
C LEU A 511 8.99 -15.35 -28.12
N ARG A 512 7.70 -15.36 -28.49
CA ARG A 512 7.24 -15.05 -29.84
C ARG A 512 7.59 -13.62 -30.24
N LEU A 513 7.40 -12.65 -29.35
CA LEU A 513 7.74 -11.24 -29.62
C LEU A 513 9.26 -11.03 -29.72
N ARG A 514 10.07 -11.70 -28.91
CA ARG A 514 11.54 -11.69 -29.06
C ARG A 514 11.98 -12.23 -30.41
N TRP A 515 11.35 -13.31 -30.87
CA TRP A 515 11.62 -13.87 -32.20
C TRP A 515 11.16 -12.93 -33.32
N LEU A 516 9.99 -12.30 -33.18
CA LEU A 516 9.51 -11.29 -34.14
C LEU A 516 10.46 -10.08 -34.21
N ALA A 517 10.90 -9.55 -33.07
CA ALA A 517 11.87 -8.45 -33.02
C ALA A 517 13.19 -8.83 -33.71
N TRP A 518 13.67 -10.07 -33.54
CA TRP A 518 14.84 -10.57 -34.27
C TRP A 518 14.61 -10.62 -35.78
N ARG A 519 13.48 -11.17 -36.22
CA ARG A 519 13.13 -11.27 -37.65
C ARG A 519 12.99 -9.90 -38.31
N LEU A 520 12.56 -8.89 -37.56
CA LEU A 520 12.44 -7.49 -38.02
C LEU A 520 13.76 -6.71 -37.93
N GLY A 521 14.87 -7.33 -37.52
CA GLY A 521 16.17 -6.66 -37.41
C GLY A 521 16.29 -5.70 -36.23
N LEU A 522 15.47 -5.86 -35.18
CA LEU A 522 15.35 -4.93 -34.05
C LEU A 522 16.14 -5.34 -32.79
N ARG A 523 17.06 -6.31 -32.88
CA ARG A 523 17.79 -6.86 -31.71
C ARG A 523 18.53 -5.83 -30.86
N GLY A 524 19.08 -4.78 -31.49
CA GLY A 524 19.81 -3.71 -30.79
C GLY A 524 18.91 -2.62 -30.20
N ASN A 525 17.67 -2.50 -30.69
CA ASN A 525 16.77 -1.41 -30.35
C ASN A 525 15.67 -1.83 -29.35
N VAL A 526 15.37 -3.12 -29.22
CA VAL A 526 14.23 -3.62 -28.43
C VAL A 526 14.70 -4.45 -27.24
N LEU A 527 14.37 -3.98 -26.05
CA LEU A 527 14.69 -4.60 -24.77
C LEU A 527 13.43 -5.18 -24.12
N PHE A 528 13.57 -6.37 -23.52
CA PHE A 528 12.53 -7.03 -22.73
C PHE A 528 13.02 -7.25 -21.28
N PRO A 529 13.01 -6.21 -20.43
CA PRO A 529 13.53 -6.29 -19.06
C PRO A 529 12.88 -7.38 -18.21
N GLY A 530 11.65 -7.79 -18.54
CA GLY A 530 10.89 -8.77 -17.77
C GLY A 530 10.08 -8.10 -16.69
N ARG A 531 9.91 -8.76 -15.54
CA ARG A 531 9.17 -8.22 -14.40
C ARG A 531 10.09 -7.28 -13.63
N VAL A 532 9.63 -6.04 -13.44
CA VAL A 532 10.34 -4.99 -12.70
C VAL A 532 9.57 -4.75 -11.41
N PRO A 533 10.24 -4.71 -10.23
CA PRO A 533 9.60 -4.28 -8.99
C PRO A 533 9.04 -2.87 -9.18
N HIS A 534 7.81 -2.65 -8.76
CA HIS A 534 7.11 -1.43 -9.11
C HIS A 534 7.66 -0.17 -8.44
N GLU A 535 8.34 -0.29 -7.31
CA GLU A 535 9.16 0.77 -6.71
C GLU A 535 10.26 1.31 -7.67
N ASN A 536 10.68 0.51 -8.65
CA ASN A 536 11.66 0.90 -9.66
C ASN A 536 11.03 1.42 -10.96
N MET A 537 9.70 1.34 -11.12
CA MET A 537 9.02 1.84 -12.31
C MET A 537 9.14 3.36 -12.51
N PRO A 538 9.20 4.22 -11.47
CA PRO A 538 9.46 5.65 -11.63
C PRO A 538 10.70 5.97 -12.49
N ASP A 539 11.77 5.16 -12.37
CA ASP A 539 12.98 5.33 -13.19
C ASP A 539 12.72 5.05 -14.69
N PHE A 540 11.88 4.06 -14.99
CA PHE A 540 11.49 3.76 -16.37
C PHE A 540 10.62 4.85 -16.97
N TYR A 541 9.66 5.37 -16.20
CA TYR A 541 8.79 6.45 -16.66
C TYR A 541 9.59 7.74 -16.87
N SER A 542 10.46 8.12 -15.93
CA SER A 542 11.24 9.36 -16.01
C SER A 542 12.25 9.38 -17.16
N LYS A 543 12.73 8.19 -17.62
CA LYS A 543 13.65 8.06 -18.76
C LYS A 543 12.94 7.90 -20.11
N ALA A 544 11.64 7.69 -20.12
CA ALA A 544 10.88 7.53 -21.36
C ALA A 544 10.54 8.90 -21.96
N HIS A 545 10.48 8.97 -23.29
CA HIS A 545 9.96 10.14 -24.00
C HIS A 545 8.50 9.92 -24.44
N VAL A 546 8.17 8.68 -24.80
CA VAL A 546 6.83 8.30 -25.27
C VAL A 546 6.43 6.98 -24.63
N PHE A 547 5.19 6.92 -24.13
CA PHE A 547 4.56 5.69 -23.68
C PHE A 547 3.58 5.18 -24.73
N VAL A 548 3.62 3.88 -25.06
CA VAL A 548 2.76 3.30 -26.09
C VAL A 548 1.93 2.14 -25.53
N ALA A 549 0.61 2.24 -25.68
CA ALA A 549 -0.36 1.19 -25.38
C ALA A 549 -1.08 0.73 -26.67
N PRO A 550 -0.48 -0.18 -27.47
CA PRO A 550 -0.98 -0.55 -28.79
C PRO A 550 -2.05 -1.66 -28.69
N GLY A 551 -2.98 -1.53 -27.75
CA GLY A 551 -3.96 -2.56 -27.43
C GLY A 551 -4.87 -2.91 -28.61
N ARG A 552 -5.47 -4.10 -28.59
CA ARG A 552 -6.48 -4.50 -29.59
C ARG A 552 -7.55 -5.40 -29.01
N LYS A 553 -8.73 -5.38 -29.65
CA LYS A 553 -9.76 -6.40 -29.47
C LYS A 553 -9.36 -7.66 -30.26
N THR A 554 -9.26 -8.78 -29.55
CA THR A 554 -8.94 -10.08 -30.12
C THR A 554 -10.20 -10.71 -30.74
N ARG A 555 -10.00 -11.79 -31.53
CA ARG A 555 -11.10 -12.55 -32.15
C ARG A 555 -12.09 -13.15 -31.13
N HIS A 556 -11.65 -13.35 -29.89
CA HIS A 556 -12.49 -13.89 -28.82
C HIS A 556 -13.18 -12.80 -28.00
N GLY A 557 -13.15 -11.54 -28.46
CA GLY A 557 -13.74 -10.41 -27.75
C GLY A 557 -12.87 -9.81 -26.64
N ASP A 558 -11.81 -10.50 -26.21
CA ASP A 558 -10.86 -10.01 -25.20
C ASP A 558 -10.12 -8.78 -25.71
N MET A 559 -10.05 -7.74 -24.89
CA MET A 559 -9.47 -6.44 -25.22
C MET A 559 -8.77 -5.84 -24.02
N ASP A 560 -7.98 -4.81 -24.27
CA ASP A 560 -7.42 -4.03 -23.17
C ASP A 560 -8.46 -3.02 -22.67
N GLY A 561 -8.58 -2.91 -21.34
CA GLY A 561 -9.38 -1.88 -20.70
C GLY A 561 -8.59 -0.59 -20.57
N LEU A 562 -8.62 0.00 -19.38
CA LEU A 562 -7.72 1.08 -18.97
C LEU A 562 -6.55 0.47 -18.17
N PRO A 563 -5.34 0.36 -18.75
CA PRO A 563 -4.20 -0.21 -18.02
C PRO A 563 -3.70 0.76 -16.94
N SER A 564 -3.40 0.29 -15.74
CA SER A 564 -2.78 1.12 -14.69
C SER A 564 -1.51 1.82 -15.17
N ALA A 565 -0.68 1.12 -15.96
CA ALA A 565 0.54 1.70 -16.51
C ALA A 565 0.30 2.87 -17.49
N LEU A 566 -0.86 2.93 -18.15
CA LEU A 566 -1.23 4.09 -18.96
C LEU A 566 -1.53 5.28 -18.05
N VAL A 567 -2.29 5.07 -16.98
CA VAL A 567 -2.59 6.09 -15.97
C VAL A 567 -1.32 6.59 -15.26
N GLU A 568 -0.41 5.68 -14.90
CA GLU A 568 0.92 6.03 -14.38
C GLU A 568 1.71 6.87 -15.38
N ALA A 569 1.77 6.49 -16.66
CA ALA A 569 2.46 7.27 -17.69
C ALA A 569 1.88 8.70 -17.85
N LEU A 570 0.56 8.85 -17.78
CA LEU A 570 -0.12 10.15 -17.78
C LEU A 570 0.29 10.97 -16.55
N ALA A 571 0.35 10.36 -15.35
CA ALA A 571 0.77 11.03 -14.12
C ALA A 571 2.24 11.51 -14.21
N PHE A 572 3.11 10.71 -14.82
CA PHE A 572 4.50 11.09 -15.10
C PHE A 572 4.66 12.13 -16.21
N GLY A 573 3.56 12.59 -16.84
CA GLY A 573 3.60 13.63 -17.87
C GLY A 573 4.27 13.15 -19.16
N LEU A 574 4.16 11.86 -19.49
CA LEU A 574 4.66 11.33 -20.75
C LEU A 574 3.69 11.61 -21.89
N ALA A 575 4.23 11.87 -23.09
CA ALA A 575 3.42 11.79 -24.30
C ALA A 575 2.97 10.33 -24.49
N VAL A 576 1.65 10.11 -24.56
CA VAL A 576 1.08 8.78 -24.72
C VAL A 576 0.53 8.55 -26.13
N VAL A 577 0.72 7.35 -26.65
CA VAL A 577 0.08 6.87 -27.89
C VAL A 577 -0.71 5.62 -27.57
N VAL A 578 -2.02 5.67 -27.76
CA VAL A 578 -2.96 4.60 -27.44
C VAL A 578 -3.70 4.12 -28.68
N SER A 579 -4.22 2.90 -28.64
CA SER A 579 -5.14 2.43 -29.67
C SER A 579 -6.56 2.92 -29.43
N ASP A 580 -7.38 2.95 -30.48
CA ASP A 580 -8.81 3.28 -30.46
C ASP A 580 -9.69 2.24 -29.71
N LEU A 581 -9.29 1.94 -28.48
CA LEU A 581 -10.03 1.08 -27.56
C LEU A 581 -10.86 1.95 -26.59
N PRO A 582 -12.16 1.65 -26.39
CA PRO A 582 -13.06 2.43 -25.55
C PRO A 582 -12.48 2.85 -24.19
N GLY A 583 -11.87 1.92 -23.44
CA GLY A 583 -11.31 2.22 -22.12
C GLY A 583 -10.05 3.11 -22.15
N GLN A 584 -9.30 3.12 -23.27
CA GLN A 584 -8.13 3.98 -23.44
C GLN A 584 -8.53 5.38 -23.92
N THR A 585 -9.52 5.45 -24.81
CA THR A 585 -10.06 6.72 -25.33
C THR A 585 -10.88 7.50 -24.29
N GLU A 586 -11.26 6.88 -23.18
CA GLU A 586 -11.80 7.60 -22.01
C GLU A 586 -10.73 8.45 -21.31
N ALA A 587 -9.49 7.98 -21.25
CA ALA A 587 -8.38 8.68 -20.59
C ALA A 587 -7.62 9.60 -21.56
N VAL A 588 -7.61 9.26 -22.86
CA VAL A 588 -6.81 9.93 -23.88
C VAL A 588 -7.69 10.42 -25.02
N THR A 589 -7.66 11.74 -25.24
CA THR A 589 -8.30 12.44 -26.37
C THR A 589 -7.22 12.83 -27.38
N ASP A 590 -7.40 12.39 -28.64
CA ASP A 590 -6.42 12.60 -29.71
C ASP A 590 -6.10 14.09 -29.93
N GLY A 591 -4.81 14.43 -29.93
CA GLY A 591 -4.31 15.79 -30.10
C GLY A 591 -4.46 16.71 -28.88
N CYS A 592 -5.19 16.30 -27.84
CA CYS A 592 -5.37 17.08 -26.62
C CYS A 592 -4.34 16.69 -25.56
N ASN A 593 -4.40 15.46 -25.07
CA ASN A 593 -3.58 14.94 -23.98
C ASN A 593 -2.88 13.61 -24.35
N GLY A 594 -2.89 13.25 -25.63
CA GLY A 594 -2.16 12.13 -26.19
C GLY A 594 -2.54 11.92 -27.65
N ARG A 595 -2.17 10.77 -28.22
CA ARG A 595 -2.51 10.39 -29.59
C ARG A 595 -3.28 9.08 -29.62
N VAL A 596 -4.32 9.01 -30.45
CA VAL A 596 -5.13 7.81 -30.64
C VAL A 596 -4.90 7.29 -32.06
N VAL A 597 -4.57 6.01 -32.18
CA VAL A 597 -4.34 5.36 -33.48
C VAL A 597 -5.27 4.17 -33.68
N ALA A 598 -5.63 3.91 -34.93
CA ALA A 598 -6.42 2.74 -35.28
C ALA A 598 -5.71 1.43 -34.86
N GLN A 599 -6.47 0.49 -34.30
CA GLN A 599 -5.99 -0.84 -33.98
C GLN A 599 -5.32 -1.56 -35.15
N ASN A 600 -4.25 -2.32 -34.86
CA ASN A 600 -3.50 -3.12 -35.84
C ASN A 600 -2.91 -2.34 -37.03
N ASN A 601 -2.83 -1.00 -36.98
CA ASN A 601 -2.24 -0.19 -38.03
C ASN A 601 -0.82 0.26 -37.65
N ALA A 602 0.18 -0.53 -38.10
CA ALA A 602 1.58 -0.26 -37.78
C ALA A 602 2.13 0.99 -38.49
N ASP A 603 1.64 1.31 -39.69
CA ASP A 603 2.13 2.44 -40.48
C ASP A 603 1.68 3.77 -39.88
N VAL A 604 0.41 3.85 -39.44
CA VAL A 604 -0.11 5.03 -38.73
C VAL A 604 0.59 5.20 -37.39
N LEU A 605 0.78 4.12 -36.62
CA LEU A 605 1.53 4.16 -35.36
C LEU A 605 2.97 4.64 -35.59
N ALA A 606 3.64 4.18 -36.65
CA ALA A 606 4.99 4.63 -36.99
C ALA A 606 5.01 6.12 -37.36
N GLY A 607 4.05 6.61 -38.13
CA GLY A 607 3.94 8.03 -38.50
C GLY A 607 3.78 8.94 -37.27
N VAL A 608 2.93 8.55 -36.31
CA VAL A 608 2.77 9.29 -35.05
C VAL A 608 4.06 9.27 -34.23
N LEU A 609 4.74 8.12 -34.13
CA LEU A 609 6.01 8.04 -33.40
C LEU A 609 7.13 8.86 -34.05
N GLU A 610 7.15 8.96 -35.37
CA GLU A 610 8.08 9.82 -36.13
C GLU A 610 7.81 11.31 -35.90
N GLU A 611 6.54 11.72 -35.91
CA GLU A 611 6.12 13.08 -35.56
C GLU A 611 6.55 13.42 -34.13
N LEU A 612 6.25 12.53 -33.17
CA LEU A 612 6.65 12.73 -31.79
C LEU A 612 8.16 12.70 -31.63
N ALA A 613 8.92 11.91 -32.40
CA ALA A 613 10.38 11.87 -32.35
C ALA A 613 11.00 13.23 -32.71
N SER A 614 10.47 13.84 -33.78
CA SER A 614 10.96 15.10 -34.35
C SER A 614 10.46 16.35 -33.63
N ASN A 615 9.42 16.24 -32.80
CA ASN A 615 8.81 17.39 -32.12
C ASN A 615 8.80 17.26 -30.57
N PRO A 616 9.90 17.63 -29.89
CA PRO A 616 9.97 17.62 -28.42
C PRO A 616 8.96 18.55 -27.74
N ALA A 617 8.63 19.68 -28.36
CA ALA A 617 7.66 20.64 -27.83
C ALA A 617 6.25 20.03 -27.77
N GLU A 618 5.87 19.30 -28.82
CA GLU A 618 4.60 18.57 -28.84
C GLU A 618 4.54 17.46 -27.79
N ARG A 619 5.65 16.72 -27.57
CA ARG A 619 5.70 15.72 -26.50
C ARG A 619 5.47 16.35 -25.12
N ARG A 620 6.12 17.48 -24.84
CA ARG A 620 5.94 18.23 -23.58
C ARG A 620 4.50 18.72 -23.45
N ARG A 621 3.95 19.35 -24.50
CA ARG A 621 2.57 19.84 -24.53
C ARG A 621 1.55 18.74 -24.21
N LEU A 622 1.66 17.58 -24.86
CA LEU A 622 0.76 16.44 -24.64
C LEU A 622 0.92 15.87 -23.22
N GLY A 623 2.16 15.73 -22.75
CA GLY A 623 2.47 15.25 -21.41
C GLY A 623 1.96 16.15 -20.28
N ASP A 624 2.15 17.46 -20.42
CA ASP A 624 1.66 18.46 -19.45
C ASP A 624 0.14 18.50 -19.41
N ALA A 625 -0.51 18.39 -20.58
CA ALA A 625 -1.97 18.28 -20.65
C ALA A 625 -2.49 17.00 -19.99
N ALA A 626 -1.85 15.86 -20.27
CA ALA A 626 -2.15 14.58 -19.62
C ALA A 626 -2.08 14.66 -18.10
N ARG A 627 -0.97 15.18 -17.56
CA ARG A 627 -0.77 15.30 -16.11
C ARG A 627 -1.80 16.23 -15.47
N ARG A 628 -2.11 17.36 -16.11
CA ARG A 628 -3.07 18.35 -15.60
C ARG A 628 -4.50 17.81 -15.57
N ASP A 629 -4.92 17.09 -16.61
CA ASP A 629 -6.31 16.65 -16.76
C ASP A 629 -6.58 15.33 -15.97
N LEU A 630 -5.53 14.62 -15.56
CA LEU A 630 -5.64 13.31 -14.90
C LEU A 630 -6.40 13.30 -13.57
N PRO A 631 -6.21 14.24 -12.62
CA PRO A 631 -6.95 14.23 -11.35
C PRO A 631 -8.46 14.29 -11.53
N ALA A 632 -8.92 15.12 -12.49
CA ALA A 632 -10.34 15.23 -12.83
C ALA A 632 -10.89 13.95 -13.48
N PHE A 633 -10.06 13.27 -14.28
CA PHE A 633 -10.43 11.98 -14.88
C PHE A 633 -10.56 10.85 -13.84
N LEU A 634 -9.60 10.74 -12.92
CA LEU A 634 -9.61 9.70 -11.88
C LEU A 634 -10.69 9.94 -10.83
N ASP A 635 -10.95 11.21 -10.46
CA ASP A 635 -11.97 11.59 -9.48
C ASP A 635 -11.84 10.77 -8.18
N GLU A 636 -10.62 10.64 -7.64
CA GLU A 636 -10.31 9.70 -6.55
C GLU A 636 -11.16 9.98 -5.29
N GLU A 637 -11.30 11.24 -4.88
CA GLU A 637 -12.15 11.63 -3.76
C GLU A 637 -13.63 11.30 -4.03
N GLY A 638 -14.12 11.54 -5.24
CA GLY A 638 -15.48 11.20 -5.64
C GLY A 638 -15.72 9.69 -5.71
N VAL A 639 -14.73 8.92 -6.16
CA VAL A 639 -14.75 7.45 -6.15
C VAL A 639 -14.81 6.92 -4.72
N GLU A 640 -13.97 7.44 -3.82
CA GLU A 640 -13.97 7.05 -2.41
C GLU A 640 -15.32 7.36 -1.74
N ALA A 641 -15.85 8.57 -1.94
CA ALA A 641 -17.13 9.00 -1.39
C ALA A 641 -18.31 8.15 -1.91
N ARG A 642 -18.33 7.84 -3.21
CA ARG A 642 -19.33 6.94 -3.83
C ARG A 642 -19.22 5.55 -3.26
N MET A 643 -18.02 4.98 -3.19
CA MET A 643 -17.80 3.63 -2.65
C MET A 643 -18.25 3.54 -1.18
N SER A 644 -17.90 4.53 -0.35
CA SER A 644 -18.36 4.63 1.04
C SER A 644 -19.88 4.66 1.14
N THR A 645 -20.55 5.44 0.29
CA THR A 645 -22.02 5.51 0.21
C THR A 645 -22.64 4.16 -0.16
N PHE A 646 -22.10 3.47 -1.16
CA PHE A 646 -22.61 2.17 -1.60
C PHE A 646 -22.48 1.10 -0.51
N PHE A 647 -21.32 1.01 0.14
CA PHE A 647 -21.08 0.06 1.24
C PHE A 647 -22.01 0.34 2.44
N LYS A 648 -22.10 1.60 2.89
CA LYS A 648 -23.01 1.99 3.97
C LYS A 648 -24.47 1.65 3.64
N LYS A 649 -24.92 1.96 2.42
CA LYS A 649 -26.29 1.70 1.97
C LYS A 649 -26.59 0.19 1.89
N ALA A 650 -25.61 -0.62 1.51
CA ALA A 650 -25.76 -2.06 1.46
C ALA A 650 -25.95 -2.67 2.85
N CYS A 651 -25.19 -2.22 3.84
CA CYS A 651 -25.24 -2.79 5.20
C CYS A 651 -26.39 -2.23 6.08
N ARG A 652 -26.95 -1.04 5.77
CA ARG A 652 -28.13 -0.48 6.47
C ARG A 652 -29.45 -1.22 6.19
N LYS A 653 -29.47 -2.19 5.27
CA LYS A 653 -30.66 -2.96 4.87
C LYS A 653 -30.82 -4.28 5.65
N LEU A 654 -29.90 -4.56 6.58
CA LEU A 654 -30.03 -5.57 7.63
C LEU A 654 -30.43 -4.86 8.94
#